data_AF-A0A9Q0L6I7-F1
#
_entry.id   AF-A0A9Q0L6I7-F1
#
_cell.length_a   1.000
_cell.length_b   1.000
_cell.length_c   1.000
_cell.angle_alpha   90.00
_cell.angle_beta   90.00
_cell.angle_gamma   90.00
#
_symmetry.space_group_name_H-M   'P 1'
#
loop_
_entity.id
_entity.type
_entity.pdbx_description
1 polymer ?
#
loop_
_entity_poly.entity_id
_entity_poly.type
_entity_poly.pdbx_seq_one_letter_code
_entity_poly.pdbx_strand_id
1 'polypeptide(L)'
;MFENFKPKEISIEQIKTTLPFLPNGLQVLAQRYLRKGTGKNNNKILESPEQLIQRVSKGLAEVEQNYDKSEKIISDYQEQFANIISNFEFTPAGRTLISTGIPGSKLISNCVVLHMNDNIESIFSTLRKAALLQQAGCGIGFPFHKLRPAGTLTKLYHSSGPVSFMHIYDTTFGVIKNDGRSSANMAVLSVDHPDILEFIHCKKKEGDLSNFNISVGLTDKFMEQVISKEKKSWICEWQGKKMKPRRITRDNNFNLIDIKPISITANEIFDEMVENSWENGEPGCVFLDVVNKTNTLPGLGRIEACNPCGEQFLHDGDCCNLGSLNLSTFVRNGEIQYQRLKQVIDLAVRMLDNVIDLTFFPVEHVQLTFQSNRRIGLGVMGFADMLYKLNIGYNTEKARIIGEDVMKFIQEYSHLASQKLAHEKGVFPNYDYSIYKSQGILMRNAAVTNVPPTGSISLLFNVSSGIEPYFALAYKMKNIFGGKVELNYTNDILVSKLKEIGIYSEELMQKIIEKGSLKEIKEIPQNIKDVFVTAMDISAKDHILMQATFQKYCDNAISKTINHPNSATHQEIKQGFIDAWKLGCKGATVYRDKSRKMQVLNLNDDSVIQSKKLEDDSVFLKQIKTPFITTCKSGNCTI
;
A
#
# COMPACT_ATOMS: atom_id res chain seq x y z
N MET A 1 18.48 -33.19 15.87
CA MET A 1 17.03 -33.49 15.93
C MET A 1 16.28 -32.17 15.87
N PHE A 2 15.92 -31.74 14.67
CA PHE A 2 15.08 -30.56 14.46
C PHE A 2 13.64 -31.06 14.33
N GLU A 3 12.83 -30.88 15.38
CA GLU A 3 11.40 -31.13 15.29
C GLU A 3 10.74 -30.04 14.44
N ASN A 4 10.00 -30.50 13.43
CA ASN A 4 9.15 -29.72 12.57
C ASN A 4 8.17 -28.85 13.39
N PHE A 5 8.46 -27.56 13.50
CA PHE A 5 7.52 -26.57 14.03
C PHE A 5 6.40 -26.37 13.00
N LYS A 6 5.34 -27.18 13.11
CA LYS A 6 4.04 -26.86 12.50
C LYS A 6 3.27 -25.97 13.50
N PRO A 7 3.07 -24.67 13.24
CA PRO A 7 2.10 -23.87 13.99
C PRO A 7 0.72 -24.56 13.96
N LYS A 8 0.13 -24.81 15.14
CA LYS A 8 -1.18 -25.46 15.32
C LYS A 8 -2.31 -24.43 15.21
N GLU A 9 -3.46 -24.86 14.68
CA GLU A 9 -4.67 -24.05 14.47
C GLU A 9 -5.20 -23.40 15.77
N ILE A 10 -5.67 -22.15 15.66
CA ILE A 10 -6.38 -21.44 16.73
C ILE A 10 -7.87 -21.78 16.58
N SER A 11 -8.45 -22.49 17.56
CA SER A 11 -9.90 -22.74 17.58
C SER A 11 -10.66 -21.44 17.82
N ILE A 12 -11.53 -21.07 16.88
CA ILE A 12 -12.41 -19.89 16.94
C ILE A 12 -13.44 -20.04 18.07
N GLU A 13 -13.72 -21.26 18.51
CA GLU A 13 -14.70 -21.58 19.56
C GLU A 13 -14.40 -20.89 20.90
N GLN A 14 -13.18 -20.37 21.08
CA GLN A 14 -12.76 -19.63 22.27
C GLN A 14 -13.10 -18.12 22.24
N ILE A 15 -13.53 -17.58 21.10
CA ILE A 15 -13.81 -16.15 20.94
C ILE A 15 -15.32 -15.91 21.07
N LYS A 16 -15.74 -15.34 22.19
CA LYS A 16 -17.11 -14.88 22.40
C LYS A 16 -17.19 -13.38 22.12
N THR A 17 -18.15 -12.96 21.30
CA THR A 17 -18.41 -11.54 21.01
C THR A 17 -19.88 -11.30 20.70
N THR A 18 -20.33 -10.09 20.97
CA THR A 18 -21.67 -9.57 20.59
C THR A 18 -21.63 -8.72 19.32
N LEU A 19 -20.42 -8.43 18.81
CA LEU A 19 -20.22 -7.63 17.61
C LEU A 19 -20.54 -8.46 16.37
N PRO A 20 -21.03 -7.83 15.28
CA PRO A 20 -21.51 -8.53 14.09
C PRO A 20 -20.37 -9.02 13.17
N PHE A 21 -19.25 -9.49 13.73
CA PHE A 21 -18.17 -10.08 12.95
C PHE A 21 -18.61 -11.41 12.34
N LEU A 22 -18.33 -11.58 11.05
CA LEU A 22 -18.48 -12.87 10.38
C LEU A 22 -17.35 -13.83 10.78
N PRO A 23 -17.54 -15.15 10.61
CA PRO A 23 -16.52 -16.15 10.99
C PRO A 23 -15.14 -15.87 10.41
N ASN A 24 -15.04 -15.47 9.14
CA ASN A 24 -13.75 -15.12 8.52
C ASN A 24 -13.12 -13.88 9.15
N GLY A 25 -13.94 -12.86 9.45
CA GLY A 25 -13.51 -11.66 10.15
C GLY A 25 -12.96 -11.98 11.54
N LEU A 26 -13.62 -12.85 12.29
CA LEU A 26 -13.14 -13.34 13.58
C LEU A 26 -11.80 -14.07 13.47
N GLN A 27 -11.61 -14.88 12.43
CA GLN A 27 -10.31 -15.54 12.19
C GLN A 27 -9.21 -14.51 11.91
N VAL A 28 -9.47 -13.52 11.06
CA VAL A 28 -8.52 -12.44 10.78
C VAL A 28 -8.18 -11.69 12.07
N LEU A 29 -9.20 -11.35 12.86
CA LEU A 29 -9.08 -10.67 14.15
C LEU A 29 -8.21 -11.47 15.14
N ALA A 30 -8.52 -12.74 15.34
CA ALA A 30 -7.79 -13.66 16.21
C ALA A 30 -6.32 -13.79 15.83
N GLN A 31 -6.05 -13.86 14.53
CA GLN A 31 -4.72 -14.15 14.04
C GLN A 31 -3.83 -12.92 14.03
N ARG A 32 -4.38 -11.72 13.75
CA ARG A 32 -3.59 -10.51 13.51
C ARG A 32 -3.72 -9.44 14.58
N TYR A 33 -4.86 -9.33 15.24
CA TYR A 33 -5.23 -8.12 15.99
C TYR A 33 -5.45 -8.36 17.48
N LEU A 34 -6.06 -9.47 17.88
CA LEU A 34 -6.25 -9.79 19.30
C LEU A 34 -4.92 -10.08 19.97
N ARG A 35 -4.76 -9.58 21.19
CA ARG A 35 -3.57 -9.86 22.01
C ARG A 35 -3.44 -11.36 22.26
N LYS A 36 -2.22 -11.85 22.14
CA LYS A 36 -1.84 -13.22 22.45
C LYS A 36 -0.92 -13.25 23.66
N GLY A 37 -0.87 -14.38 24.35
CA GLY A 37 0.10 -14.60 25.42
C GLY A 37 1.54 -14.63 24.91
N THR A 38 2.48 -14.83 25.82
CA THR A 38 3.91 -14.98 25.50
C THR A 38 4.42 -16.35 25.96
N GLY A 39 5.59 -16.77 25.47
CA GLY A 39 6.21 -18.04 25.84
C GLY A 39 5.30 -19.24 25.54
N LYS A 40 5.05 -20.09 26.55
CA LYS A 40 4.20 -21.28 26.43
C LYS A 40 2.71 -20.98 26.14
N ASN A 41 2.28 -19.73 26.30
CA ASN A 41 0.89 -19.29 26.11
C ASN A 41 0.68 -18.44 24.84
N ASN A 42 1.62 -18.46 23.89
CA ASN A 42 1.57 -17.62 22.68
C ASN A 42 0.35 -17.84 21.77
N ASN A 43 -0.36 -18.95 21.93
CA ASN A 43 -1.59 -19.24 21.17
C ASN A 43 -2.87 -18.88 21.93
N LYS A 44 -2.77 -18.53 23.22
CA LYS A 44 -3.93 -18.14 24.03
C LYS A 44 -4.30 -16.70 23.70
N ILE A 45 -5.51 -16.50 23.20
CA ILE A 45 -6.11 -15.17 23.02
C ILE A 45 -6.38 -14.59 24.41
N LEU A 46 -5.89 -13.37 24.65
CA LEU A 46 -5.97 -12.67 25.93
C LEU A 46 -6.97 -11.51 25.93
N GLU A 47 -7.59 -11.24 24.79
CA GLU A 47 -8.43 -10.07 24.58
C GLU A 47 -9.62 -10.42 23.68
N SER A 48 -10.83 -10.03 24.07
CA SER A 48 -12.03 -10.13 23.23
C SER A 48 -12.07 -8.99 22.20
N PRO A 49 -12.90 -9.10 21.15
CA PRO A 49 -13.11 -8.02 20.19
C PRO A 49 -13.52 -6.69 20.85
N GLU A 50 -14.43 -6.73 21.83
CA GLU A 50 -14.87 -5.55 22.59
C GLU A 50 -13.73 -4.95 23.42
N GLN A 51 -12.92 -5.79 24.06
CA GLN A 51 -11.76 -5.34 24.84
C GLN A 51 -10.70 -4.68 23.94
N LEU A 52 -10.49 -5.18 22.73
CA LEU A 52 -9.63 -4.54 21.73
C LEU A 52 -10.14 -3.15 21.37
N ILE A 53 -11.45 -3.01 21.11
CA ILE A 53 -12.06 -1.72 20.78
C ILE A 53 -11.93 -0.75 21.96
N GLN A 54 -12.20 -1.20 23.18
CA GLN A 54 -12.07 -0.38 24.38
C GLN A 54 -10.62 0.08 24.60
N ARG A 55 -9.63 -0.83 24.46
CA ARG A 55 -8.21 -0.51 24.57
C ARG A 55 -7.79 0.57 23.56
N VAL A 56 -8.14 0.37 22.29
CA VAL A 56 -7.78 1.31 21.22
C VAL A 56 -8.46 2.65 21.44
N SER A 57 -9.76 2.66 21.71
CA SER A 57 -10.54 3.90 21.91
C SER A 57 -10.06 4.69 23.13
N LYS A 58 -9.78 4.00 24.24
CA LYS A 58 -9.20 4.61 25.44
C LYS A 58 -7.84 5.22 25.15
N GLY A 59 -6.92 4.46 24.57
CA GLY A 59 -5.56 4.95 24.29
C GLY A 59 -5.55 6.17 23.35
N LEU A 60 -6.45 6.22 22.36
CA LEU A 60 -6.61 7.39 21.48
C LEU A 60 -7.26 8.58 22.19
N ALA A 61 -8.21 8.36 23.09
CA ALA A 61 -8.88 9.43 23.82
C ALA A 61 -7.98 10.05 24.90
N GLU A 62 -7.13 9.26 25.56
CA GLU A 62 -6.20 9.75 26.60
C GLU A 62 -5.22 10.82 26.10
N VAL A 63 -4.94 10.86 24.79
CA VAL A 63 -4.14 11.93 24.15
C VAL A 63 -4.72 13.31 24.38
N GLU A 64 -6.04 13.42 24.52
CA GLU A 64 -6.73 14.69 24.75
C GLU A 64 -6.34 15.35 26.08
N GLN A 65 -5.73 14.61 27.03
CA GLN A 65 -5.12 15.17 28.24
C GLN A 65 -4.00 16.16 27.92
N ASN A 66 -3.26 15.96 26.83
CA ASN A 66 -2.18 16.85 26.38
C ASN A 66 -2.71 18.21 25.87
N TYR A 67 -4.03 18.34 25.72
CA TYR A 67 -4.73 19.53 25.23
C TYR A 67 -5.74 20.05 26.25
N ASP A 68 -5.44 19.87 27.54
CA ASP A 68 -6.19 20.38 28.70
C ASP A 68 -7.68 20.02 28.71
N LYS A 69 -8.05 18.89 28.11
CA LYS A 69 -9.43 18.39 28.15
C LYS A 69 -9.72 17.77 29.52
N SER A 70 -10.92 18.04 30.03
CA SER A 70 -11.40 17.43 31.26
C SER A 70 -11.63 15.93 31.09
N GLU A 71 -11.56 15.18 32.19
CA GLU A 71 -11.82 13.74 32.21
C GLU A 71 -13.18 13.37 31.60
N LYS A 72 -14.19 14.22 31.78
CA LYS A 72 -15.50 14.04 31.17
C LYS A 72 -15.43 14.07 29.64
N ILE A 73 -14.76 15.07 29.07
CA ILE A 73 -14.61 15.19 27.61
C ILE A 73 -13.80 14.02 27.05
N ILE A 74 -12.75 13.61 27.75
CA ILE A 74 -11.94 12.43 27.37
C ILE A 74 -12.81 11.17 27.36
N SER A 75 -13.64 10.97 28.39
CA SER A 75 -14.58 9.84 28.46
C SER A 75 -15.61 9.89 27.31
N ASP A 76 -16.15 11.08 27.00
CA ASP A 76 -17.09 11.26 25.90
C ASP A 76 -16.45 10.89 24.55
N TYR A 77 -15.19 11.26 24.32
CA TYR A 77 -14.45 10.86 23.12
C TYR A 77 -14.16 9.36 23.10
N GLN A 78 -13.77 8.76 24.23
CA GLN A 78 -13.56 7.31 24.31
C GLN A 78 -14.83 6.55 23.90
N GLU A 79 -16.00 6.96 24.41
CA GLU A 79 -17.28 6.34 24.08
C GLU A 79 -17.62 6.51 22.59
N GLN A 80 -17.44 7.73 22.05
CA GLN A 80 -17.72 8.01 20.64
C GLN A 80 -16.77 7.25 19.69
N PHE A 81 -15.49 7.14 20.03
CA PHE A 81 -14.51 6.34 19.28
C PHE A 81 -14.88 4.86 19.32
N ALA A 82 -15.21 4.33 20.50
CA ALA A 82 -15.63 2.95 20.65
C ALA A 82 -16.89 2.66 19.84
N ASN A 83 -17.86 3.59 19.85
CA ASN A 83 -19.12 3.48 19.11
C ASN A 83 -18.88 3.30 17.60
N ILE A 84 -18.13 4.21 16.96
CA ILE A 84 -17.93 4.15 15.50
C ILE A 84 -17.09 2.95 15.07
N ILE A 85 -16.15 2.48 15.90
CA ILE A 85 -15.39 1.25 15.62
C ILE A 85 -16.30 0.03 15.79
N SER A 86 -17.13 -0.02 16.85
CA SER A 86 -18.03 -1.15 17.11
C SER A 86 -19.17 -1.28 16.10
N ASN A 87 -19.60 -0.16 15.51
CA ASN A 87 -20.56 -0.13 14.40
C ASN A 87 -19.93 -0.45 13.04
N PHE A 88 -18.61 -0.69 13.00
CA PHE A 88 -17.81 -0.94 11.80
C PHE A 88 -17.85 0.21 10.79
N GLU A 89 -18.15 1.43 11.24
CA GLU A 89 -18.25 2.63 10.40
C GLU A 89 -16.87 3.20 10.04
N PHE A 90 -15.92 3.07 10.97
CA PHE A 90 -14.52 3.46 10.79
C PHE A 90 -13.59 2.49 11.51
N THR A 91 -12.40 2.31 10.95
CA THR A 91 -11.31 1.64 11.65
C THR A 91 -9.99 2.38 11.38
N PRO A 92 -9.11 2.55 12.38
CA PRO A 92 -7.75 2.95 12.12
C PRO A 92 -6.97 1.81 11.45
N ALA A 93 -5.76 2.10 10.96
CA ALA A 93 -4.90 1.09 10.35
C ALA A 93 -4.63 -0.09 11.28
N GLY A 94 -4.32 -1.24 10.68
CA GLY A 94 -4.02 -2.46 11.43
C GLY A 94 -2.91 -2.30 12.48
N ARG A 95 -1.89 -1.46 12.23
CA ARG A 95 -0.85 -1.18 13.22
C ARG A 95 -1.41 -0.45 14.45
N THR A 96 -2.33 0.50 14.25
CA THR A 96 -3.01 1.19 15.34
C THR A 96 -3.82 0.24 16.21
N LEU A 97 -4.53 -0.72 15.61
CA LEU A 97 -5.29 -1.74 16.35
C LEU A 97 -4.38 -2.62 17.23
N ILE A 98 -3.21 -2.98 16.71
CA ILE A 98 -2.25 -3.85 17.40
C ILE A 98 -1.50 -3.11 18.50
N SER A 99 -1.11 -1.86 18.27
CA SER A 99 -0.13 -1.16 19.11
C SER A 99 -0.75 -0.27 20.19
N THR A 100 -1.92 0.33 19.95
CA THR A 100 -2.48 1.36 20.84
C THR A 100 -2.84 0.78 22.20
N GLY A 101 -2.45 1.44 23.29
CA GLY A 101 -2.73 0.98 24.65
C GLY A 101 -1.98 -0.29 25.07
N ILE A 102 -0.97 -0.73 24.30
CA ILE A 102 -0.09 -1.83 24.68
C ILE A 102 1.17 -1.29 25.36
N PRO A 103 1.46 -1.67 26.62
CA PRO A 103 2.67 -1.24 27.31
C PRO A 103 3.94 -1.56 26.52
N GLY A 104 4.80 -0.57 26.34
CA GLY A 104 6.06 -0.70 25.59
C GLY A 104 5.94 -0.68 24.06
N SER A 105 4.72 -0.74 23.51
CA SER A 105 4.51 -0.53 22.08
C SER A 105 4.57 0.96 21.76
N LYS A 106 5.51 1.32 20.89
CA LYS A 106 5.82 2.73 20.58
C LYS A 106 5.48 3.11 19.14
N LEU A 107 5.48 2.16 18.21
CA LEU A 107 5.18 2.43 16.80
C LEU A 107 3.70 2.13 16.48
N ILE A 108 2.94 3.18 16.13
CA ILE A 108 1.50 3.09 15.85
C ILE A 108 1.17 3.43 14.39
N SER A 109 1.82 4.44 13.80
CA SER A 109 1.83 4.66 12.35
C SER A 109 3.00 3.94 11.68
N ASN A 110 2.82 3.52 10.43
CA ASN A 110 3.84 2.79 9.69
C ASN A 110 3.80 3.14 8.19
N CYS A 111 4.95 2.97 7.54
CA CYS A 111 5.27 3.39 6.17
C CYS A 111 5.86 4.80 6.08
N VAL A 112 7.11 4.90 5.64
CA VAL A 112 7.93 6.11 5.64
C VAL A 112 8.59 6.28 4.27
N VAL A 113 8.89 7.52 3.86
CA VAL A 113 9.83 7.76 2.74
C VAL A 113 11.15 8.26 3.31
N LEU A 114 12.27 7.71 2.83
CA LEU A 114 13.61 8.17 3.20
C LEU A 114 14.37 8.59 1.95
N HIS A 115 14.95 9.79 2.00
CA HIS A 115 15.87 10.25 0.97
C HIS A 115 17.31 9.92 1.35
N MET A 116 18.15 9.83 0.33
CA MET A 116 19.59 9.67 0.46
C MET A 116 20.30 10.70 -0.42
N ASN A 117 21.42 11.22 0.09
CA ASN A 117 22.32 12.07 -0.67
C ASN A 117 23.34 11.19 -1.41
N ASP A 118 23.90 11.74 -2.48
CA ASP A 118 24.85 11.04 -3.36
C ASP A 118 26.27 10.94 -2.77
N ASN A 119 26.39 10.23 -1.64
CA ASN A 119 27.65 9.86 -1.02
C ASN A 119 27.48 8.59 -0.16
N ILE A 120 28.57 7.84 0.03
CA ILE A 120 28.57 6.56 0.76
C ILE A 120 28.04 6.68 2.18
N GLU A 121 28.43 7.72 2.91
CA GLU A 121 27.96 7.94 4.29
C GLU A 121 26.44 8.06 4.34
N SER A 122 25.85 8.89 3.47
CA SER A 122 24.40 9.08 3.41
C SER A 122 23.66 7.84 2.94
N ILE A 123 24.18 7.12 1.93
CA ILE A 123 23.59 5.87 1.45
C ILE A 123 23.52 4.85 2.59
N PHE A 124 24.65 4.53 3.25
CA PHE A 124 24.66 3.52 4.31
C PHE A 124 24.00 4.00 5.62
N SER A 125 24.03 5.29 5.93
CA SER A 125 23.27 5.86 7.05
C SER A 125 21.75 5.74 6.80
N THR A 126 21.31 5.94 5.56
CA THR A 126 19.91 5.73 5.17
C THR A 126 19.52 4.25 5.26
N LEU A 127 20.39 3.34 4.81
CA LEU A 127 20.19 1.90 4.98
C LEU A 127 20.10 1.50 6.47
N ARG A 128 20.95 2.06 7.34
CA ARG A 128 20.89 1.85 8.79
C ARG A 128 19.54 2.33 9.35
N LYS A 129 19.11 3.55 9.01
CA LYS A 129 17.80 4.08 9.42
C LYS A 129 16.66 3.19 8.93
N ALA A 130 16.73 2.75 7.68
CA ALA A 130 15.74 1.84 7.08
C ALA A 130 15.66 0.51 7.82
N ALA A 131 16.81 -0.09 8.17
CA ALA A 131 16.87 -1.32 8.96
C ALA A 131 16.19 -1.18 10.33
N LEU A 132 16.43 -0.07 11.05
CA LEU A 132 15.77 0.21 12.34
C LEU A 132 14.25 0.38 12.20
N LEU A 133 13.79 1.09 11.17
CA LEU A 133 12.38 1.29 10.90
C LEU A 133 11.68 -0.01 10.48
N GLN A 134 12.33 -0.83 9.65
CA GLN A 134 11.82 -2.14 9.26
C GLN A 134 11.76 -3.11 10.44
N GLN A 135 12.77 -3.12 11.30
CA GLN A 135 12.74 -3.88 12.56
C GLN A 135 11.51 -3.49 13.40
N ALA A 136 11.16 -2.20 13.44
CA ALA A 136 9.93 -1.74 14.10
C ALA A 136 8.64 -2.05 13.32
N GLY A 137 8.73 -2.47 12.05
CA GLY A 137 7.60 -2.90 11.22
C GLY A 137 7.10 -1.86 10.21
N CYS A 138 7.94 -0.92 9.81
CA CYS A 138 7.66 0.04 8.74
C CYS A 138 7.91 -0.54 7.34
N GLY A 139 7.06 -0.18 6.37
CA GLY A 139 7.44 -0.22 4.96
C GLY A 139 8.18 1.06 4.55
N ILE A 140 9.00 1.05 3.51
CA ILE A 140 9.85 2.22 3.20
C ILE A 140 9.92 2.51 1.70
N GLY A 141 9.74 3.78 1.32
CA GLY A 141 9.95 4.28 -0.03
C GLY A 141 11.25 5.06 -0.19
N PHE A 142 11.87 4.97 -1.37
CA PHE A 142 13.15 5.61 -1.66
C PHE A 142 13.19 6.21 -3.09
N PRO A 143 13.58 7.48 -3.25
CA PRO A 143 13.96 8.03 -4.55
C PRO A 143 15.42 7.75 -4.85
N PHE A 144 15.69 6.75 -5.68
CA PHE A 144 17.07 6.36 -6.04
C PHE A 144 17.70 7.30 -7.09
N HIS A 145 16.93 8.19 -7.73
CA HIS A 145 17.45 9.07 -8.78
C HIS A 145 18.35 10.19 -8.25
N LYS A 146 18.42 10.35 -6.93
CA LYS A 146 19.40 11.24 -6.28
C LYS A 146 20.83 10.74 -6.43
N LEU A 147 21.04 9.42 -6.59
CA LEU A 147 22.36 8.83 -6.72
C LEU A 147 22.95 9.10 -8.10
N ARG A 148 24.29 9.23 -8.16
CA ARG A 148 24.97 9.44 -9.43
C ARG A 148 24.85 8.24 -10.37
N PRO A 149 24.83 8.48 -11.69
CA PRO A 149 24.78 7.40 -12.67
C PRO A 149 26.01 6.48 -12.56
N ALA A 150 25.85 5.18 -12.89
CA ALA A 150 26.95 4.22 -13.01
C ALA A 150 28.10 4.75 -13.88
N GLY A 151 29.35 4.37 -13.57
CA GLY A 151 30.51 4.86 -14.31
C GLY A 151 30.83 6.34 -14.09
N THR A 152 30.10 7.06 -13.23
CA THR A 152 30.48 8.44 -12.89
C THR A 152 31.80 8.41 -12.13
N LEU A 153 32.80 9.16 -12.60
CA LEU A 153 34.10 9.27 -11.95
C LEU A 153 33.95 9.92 -10.57
N THR A 154 34.47 9.25 -9.56
CA THR A 154 34.64 9.75 -8.19
C THR A 154 36.11 10.12 -7.98
N LYS A 155 36.52 10.47 -6.75
CA LYS A 155 37.92 10.86 -6.48
C LYS A 155 38.95 9.81 -6.93
N LEU A 156 38.62 8.52 -6.86
CA LEU A 156 39.54 7.41 -7.15
C LEU A 156 38.94 6.27 -7.98
N TYR A 157 37.61 6.15 -8.03
CA TYR A 157 36.92 5.00 -8.63
C TYR A 157 35.69 5.43 -9.44
N HIS A 158 35.08 4.48 -10.15
CA HIS A 158 33.83 4.70 -10.88
C HIS A 158 32.63 4.29 -10.01
N SER A 159 31.56 5.07 -10.05
CA SER A 159 30.31 4.75 -9.34
C SER A 159 29.68 3.46 -9.84
N SER A 160 29.12 2.66 -8.94
CA SER A 160 28.32 1.48 -9.31
C SER A 160 26.92 1.81 -9.83
N GLY A 161 26.42 3.03 -9.60
CA GLY A 161 25.08 3.47 -10.01
C GLY A 161 23.94 3.01 -9.09
N PRO A 162 22.71 3.54 -9.27
CA PRO A 162 21.60 3.35 -8.34
C PRO A 162 21.13 1.89 -8.22
N VAL A 163 21.00 1.17 -9.33
CA VAL A 163 20.51 -0.22 -9.32
C VAL A 163 21.43 -1.14 -8.54
N SER A 164 22.75 -0.88 -8.55
CA SER A 164 23.70 -1.65 -7.72
C SER A 164 23.49 -1.45 -6.23
N PHE A 165 23.23 -0.23 -5.78
CA PHE A 165 22.89 0.02 -4.37
C PHE A 165 21.52 -0.57 -3.99
N MET A 166 20.56 -0.63 -4.93
CA MET A 166 19.28 -1.32 -4.68
C MET A 166 19.47 -2.80 -4.31
N HIS A 167 20.43 -3.52 -4.90
CA HIS A 167 20.72 -4.90 -4.51
C HIS A 167 21.28 -5.03 -3.08
N ILE A 168 22.05 -4.06 -2.61
CA ILE A 168 22.53 -4.02 -1.20
C ILE A 168 21.33 -3.84 -0.25
N TYR A 169 20.42 -2.93 -0.60
CA TYR A 169 19.21 -2.68 0.17
C TYR A 169 18.32 -3.94 0.17
N ASP A 170 18.05 -4.52 -1.00
CA ASP A 170 17.23 -5.72 -1.14
C ASP A 170 17.77 -6.90 -0.32
N THR A 171 19.09 -7.13 -0.37
CA THR A 171 19.74 -8.17 0.43
C THR A 171 19.54 -7.92 1.93
N THR A 172 19.75 -6.69 2.39
CA THR A 172 19.56 -6.31 3.80
C THR A 172 18.10 -6.54 4.23
N PHE A 173 17.16 -6.13 3.38
CA PHE A 173 15.72 -6.22 3.61
C PHE A 173 15.20 -7.66 3.58
N GLY A 174 15.88 -8.56 2.85
CA GLY A 174 15.63 -10.00 2.88
C GLY A 174 16.09 -10.67 4.17
N VAL A 175 17.04 -10.09 4.91
CA VAL A 175 17.50 -10.59 6.21
C VAL A 175 16.59 -10.12 7.35
N ILE A 176 16.09 -8.88 7.28
CA ILE A 176 15.24 -8.29 8.31
C ILE A 176 13.78 -8.70 8.08
N LYS A 177 13.31 -9.73 8.79
CA LYS A 177 11.91 -10.20 8.74
C LYS A 177 11.27 -10.16 10.12
N ASN A 178 10.08 -9.57 10.22
CA ASN A 178 9.29 -9.56 11.46
C ASN A 178 8.23 -10.65 11.41
N ASP A 179 8.37 -11.69 12.24
CA ASP A 179 7.43 -12.82 12.35
C ASP A 179 7.05 -13.46 11.01
N GLY A 180 8.04 -13.64 10.12
CA GLY A 180 7.84 -14.25 8.80
C GLY A 180 7.23 -13.33 7.74
N ARG A 181 6.96 -12.05 8.06
CA ARG A 181 6.51 -11.04 7.10
C ARG A 181 7.72 -10.39 6.42
N SER A 182 7.77 -10.47 5.09
CA SER A 182 8.73 -9.74 4.27
C SER A 182 8.53 -8.24 4.42
N SER A 183 9.63 -7.49 4.41
CA SER A 183 9.61 -6.03 4.36
C SER A 183 9.00 -5.57 3.03
N ALA A 184 8.20 -4.51 3.06
CA ALA A 184 7.59 -3.92 1.87
C ALA A 184 8.32 -2.62 1.56
N ASN A 185 8.94 -2.52 0.37
CA ASN A 185 9.69 -1.34 -0.02
C ASN A 185 9.26 -0.83 -1.40
N MET A 186 9.43 0.47 -1.63
CA MET A 186 9.24 1.11 -2.94
C MET A 186 10.56 1.74 -3.37
N ALA A 187 10.97 1.47 -4.60
CA ALA A 187 12.04 2.21 -5.26
C ALA A 187 11.45 3.01 -6.42
N VAL A 188 11.73 4.32 -6.42
CA VAL A 188 11.37 5.22 -7.53
C VAL A 188 12.64 5.72 -8.19
N LEU A 189 12.69 5.66 -9.52
CA LEU A 189 13.73 6.30 -10.32
C LEU A 189 13.08 7.21 -11.36
N SER A 190 13.41 8.51 -11.33
CA SER A 190 12.97 9.47 -12.35
C SER A 190 13.44 9.06 -13.76
N VAL A 191 12.59 9.28 -14.75
CA VAL A 191 12.87 9.11 -16.18
C VAL A 191 13.96 10.06 -16.70
N ASP A 192 14.24 11.12 -15.95
CA ASP A 192 15.36 12.02 -16.22
C ASP A 192 16.72 11.42 -15.80
N HIS A 193 16.74 10.27 -15.11
CA HIS A 193 17.99 9.63 -14.72
C HIS A 193 18.62 8.86 -15.91
N PRO A 194 19.93 9.02 -16.21
CA PRO A 194 20.59 8.34 -17.34
C PRO A 194 20.55 6.80 -17.31
N ASP A 195 20.36 6.22 -16.13
CA ASP A 195 20.30 4.75 -15.92
C ASP A 195 18.87 4.20 -15.93
N ILE A 196 17.91 4.99 -16.42
CA ILE A 196 16.51 4.59 -16.42
C ILE A 196 16.26 3.26 -17.12
N LEU A 197 16.99 2.95 -18.20
CA LEU A 197 16.85 1.69 -18.91
C LEU A 197 17.31 0.50 -18.07
N GLU A 198 18.38 0.64 -17.28
CA GLU A 198 18.80 -0.44 -16.36
C GLU A 198 17.71 -0.69 -15.30
N PHE A 199 17.13 0.38 -14.76
CA PHE A 199 16.07 0.29 -13.76
C PHE A 199 14.77 -0.31 -14.29
N ILE A 200 14.36 0.01 -15.52
CA ILE A 200 13.16 -0.57 -16.15
C ILE A 200 13.27 -2.11 -16.24
N HIS A 201 14.48 -2.62 -16.51
CA HIS A 201 14.72 -4.06 -16.69
C HIS A 201 15.22 -4.78 -15.42
N CYS A 202 15.39 -4.09 -14.29
CA CYS A 202 16.08 -4.64 -13.11
C CYS A 202 15.31 -5.79 -12.41
N LYS A 203 14.01 -5.95 -12.72
CA LYS A 203 13.16 -7.04 -12.23
C LYS A 203 12.64 -7.95 -13.34
N LYS A 204 13.25 -7.91 -14.54
CA LYS A 204 12.84 -8.77 -15.65
C LYS A 204 12.95 -10.26 -15.31
N LYS A 205 13.96 -10.63 -14.52
CA LYS A 205 14.11 -11.98 -13.98
C LYS A 205 13.35 -12.09 -12.66
N GLU A 206 12.34 -12.97 -12.63
CA GLU A 206 11.56 -13.25 -11.43
C GLU A 206 12.45 -13.63 -10.24
N GLY A 207 12.25 -12.97 -9.10
CA GLY A 207 13.02 -13.16 -7.88
C GLY A 207 14.13 -12.12 -7.64
N ASP A 208 14.56 -11.40 -8.68
CA ASP A 208 15.49 -10.28 -8.51
C ASP A 208 14.77 -9.10 -7.84
N LEU A 209 15.45 -8.46 -6.87
CA LEU A 209 14.91 -7.34 -6.08
C LEU A 209 13.53 -7.64 -5.47
N SER A 210 13.38 -8.86 -4.95
CA SER A 210 12.10 -9.39 -4.44
C SER A 210 11.48 -8.60 -3.28
N ASN A 211 12.26 -7.77 -2.58
CA ASN A 211 11.79 -6.97 -1.45
C ASN A 211 11.41 -5.53 -1.86
N PHE A 212 11.45 -5.19 -3.15
CA PHE A 212 11.02 -3.92 -3.70
C PHE A 212 9.83 -4.08 -4.63
N ASN A 213 8.84 -3.20 -4.51
CA ASN A 213 8.09 -2.73 -5.66
C ASN A 213 8.92 -1.64 -6.36
N ILE A 214 8.87 -1.58 -7.69
CA ILE A 214 9.55 -0.53 -8.46
C ILE A 214 8.57 0.32 -9.26
N SER A 215 8.85 1.62 -9.37
CA SER A 215 8.08 2.51 -10.22
C SER A 215 8.96 3.55 -10.91
N VAL A 216 8.64 3.86 -12.16
CA VAL A 216 9.31 4.92 -12.91
C VAL A 216 8.64 6.26 -12.59
N GLY A 217 9.43 7.26 -12.19
CA GLY A 217 8.98 8.63 -12.00
C GLY A 217 8.91 9.37 -13.34
N LEU A 218 7.70 9.55 -13.87
CA LEU A 218 7.44 10.20 -15.15
C LEU A 218 7.14 11.69 -14.95
N THR A 219 7.73 12.53 -15.80
CA THR A 219 7.45 13.98 -15.85
C THR A 219 6.42 14.29 -16.94
N ASP A 220 5.72 15.41 -16.83
CA ASP A 220 4.77 15.86 -17.85
C ASP A 220 5.48 16.04 -19.20
N LYS A 221 6.68 16.63 -19.17
CA LYS A 221 7.56 16.78 -20.36
C LYS A 221 7.85 15.44 -21.04
N PHE A 222 8.11 14.39 -20.28
CA PHE A 222 8.33 13.05 -20.84
C PHE A 222 7.06 12.51 -21.48
N MET A 223 5.93 12.58 -20.76
CA MET A 223 4.65 12.07 -21.24
C MET A 223 4.14 12.81 -22.49
N GLU A 224 4.33 14.12 -22.57
CA GLU A 224 4.06 14.93 -23.76
C GLU A 224 4.87 14.44 -24.97
N GLN A 225 6.15 14.08 -24.77
CA GLN A 225 6.97 13.50 -25.84
C GLN A 225 6.55 12.07 -26.21
N VAL A 226 6.09 11.27 -25.25
CA VAL A 226 5.55 9.92 -25.52
C VAL A 226 4.36 9.99 -26.48
N ILE A 227 3.44 10.95 -26.28
CA ILE A 227 2.25 11.10 -27.13
C ILE A 227 2.47 11.97 -28.37
N SER A 228 3.64 12.60 -28.48
CA SER A 228 4.01 13.42 -29.64
C SER A 228 4.26 12.55 -30.88
N LYS A 229 3.98 13.11 -32.06
CA LYS A 229 4.37 12.50 -33.34
C LYS A 229 5.86 12.73 -33.65
N GLU A 230 6.52 13.63 -32.93
CA GLU A 230 7.93 13.95 -33.16
C GLU A 230 8.86 12.88 -32.58
N LYS A 231 9.72 12.31 -33.43
CA LYS A 231 10.72 11.31 -33.02
C LYS A 231 12.03 11.97 -32.59
N LYS A 232 11.98 12.76 -31.51
CA LYS A 232 13.18 13.36 -30.89
C LYS A 232 13.76 12.41 -29.84
N SER A 233 15.09 12.30 -29.80
CA SER A 233 15.76 11.55 -28.74
C SER A 233 15.52 12.20 -27.38
N TRP A 234 15.22 11.38 -26.37
CA TRP A 234 15.12 11.80 -24.99
C TRP A 234 16.48 12.19 -24.46
N ILE A 235 16.52 13.27 -23.67
CA ILE A 235 17.72 13.74 -23.00
C ILE A 235 17.42 13.76 -21.50
N CYS A 236 18.13 12.88 -20.79
CA CYS A 236 18.16 12.81 -19.34
C CYS A 236 18.86 14.03 -18.75
N GLU A 237 18.53 14.38 -17.51
CA GLU A 237 19.16 15.44 -16.75
C GLU A 237 19.40 15.00 -15.32
N TRP A 238 20.66 14.99 -14.90
CA TRP A 238 21.04 14.67 -13.52
C TRP A 238 21.91 15.79 -12.97
N GLN A 239 21.46 16.43 -11.88
CA GLN A 239 22.10 17.61 -11.27
C GLN A 239 22.46 18.70 -12.29
N GLY A 240 21.53 19.03 -13.20
CA GLY A 240 21.72 20.03 -14.26
C GLY A 240 22.58 19.57 -15.45
N LYS A 241 23.17 18.37 -15.39
CA LYS A 241 23.96 17.81 -16.49
C LYS A 241 23.09 17.00 -17.44
N LYS A 242 23.00 17.45 -18.69
CA LYS A 242 22.31 16.75 -19.77
C LYS A 242 23.12 15.55 -20.25
N MET A 243 22.47 14.40 -20.36
CA MET A 243 23.09 13.13 -20.76
C MET A 243 22.12 12.32 -21.62
N LYS A 244 22.65 11.43 -22.46
CA LYS A 244 21.82 10.43 -23.13
C LYS A 244 21.44 9.30 -22.15
N PRO A 245 20.27 8.68 -22.30
CA PRO A 245 19.97 7.38 -21.67
C PRO A 245 21.07 6.36 -21.98
N ARG A 246 21.27 5.39 -21.08
CA ARG A 246 22.42 4.48 -21.15
C ARG A 246 21.98 3.02 -21.04
N ARG A 247 22.58 2.15 -21.85
CA ARG A 247 22.56 0.70 -21.64
C ARG A 247 23.75 0.34 -20.77
N ILE A 248 23.48 -0.36 -19.67
CA ILE A 248 24.51 -0.83 -18.73
C ILE A 248 24.53 -2.34 -18.80
N THR A 249 25.71 -2.91 -18.97
CA THR A 249 25.94 -4.35 -18.98
C THR A 249 26.73 -4.72 -17.74
N ARG A 250 26.30 -5.76 -17.02
CA ARG A 250 26.96 -6.28 -15.82
C ARG A 250 27.23 -7.77 -15.90
N ASP A 251 28.21 -8.23 -15.13
CA ASP A 251 28.45 -9.65 -14.91
C ASP A 251 27.51 -10.22 -13.83
N ASN A 252 27.63 -11.53 -13.56
CA ASN A 252 26.84 -12.22 -12.53
C ASN A 252 27.14 -11.75 -11.09
N ASN A 253 28.29 -11.09 -10.86
CA ASN A 253 28.66 -10.47 -9.60
C ASN A 253 28.25 -8.98 -9.53
N PHE A 254 27.47 -8.52 -10.52
CA PHE A 254 27.00 -7.16 -10.66
C PHE A 254 28.09 -6.10 -10.93
N ASN A 255 29.28 -6.52 -11.36
CA ASN A 255 30.35 -5.61 -11.79
C ASN A 255 30.00 -4.96 -13.13
N LEU A 256 30.39 -3.70 -13.31
CA LEU A 256 30.20 -2.97 -14.58
C LEU A 256 31.12 -3.53 -15.66
N ILE A 257 30.53 -4.01 -16.77
CA ILE A 257 31.25 -4.46 -17.97
C ILE A 257 31.30 -3.34 -19.01
N ASP A 258 30.15 -2.74 -19.33
CA ASP A 258 30.04 -1.72 -20.37
C ASP A 258 28.94 -0.69 -20.04
N ILE A 259 29.14 0.54 -20.50
CA ILE A 259 28.17 1.64 -20.41
C ILE A 259 28.10 2.32 -21.76
N LYS A 260 26.99 2.13 -22.47
CA LYS A 260 26.77 2.67 -23.79
C LYS A 260 25.67 3.75 -23.77
N PRO A 261 26.01 5.04 -23.96
CA PRO A 261 25.01 6.08 -24.22
C PRO A 261 24.28 5.79 -25.53
N ILE A 262 22.95 5.84 -25.52
CA ILE A 262 22.13 5.55 -26.70
C ILE A 262 21.23 6.73 -27.06
N SER A 263 21.01 6.93 -28.35
CA SER A 263 19.94 7.81 -28.83
C SER A 263 18.66 6.99 -28.86
N ILE A 264 17.72 7.31 -27.97
CA ILE A 264 16.43 6.63 -27.84
C ILE A 264 15.36 7.70 -27.55
N THR A 265 14.17 7.55 -28.11
CA THR A 265 13.05 8.49 -27.93
C THR A 265 12.30 8.23 -26.62
N ALA A 266 11.51 9.20 -26.17
CA ALA A 266 10.64 9.00 -25.00
C ALA A 266 9.66 7.84 -25.21
N ASN A 267 9.11 7.71 -26.42
CA ASN A 267 8.17 6.64 -26.78
C ASN A 267 8.82 5.25 -26.68
N GLU A 268 10.06 5.09 -27.17
CA GLU A 268 10.80 3.82 -27.07
C GLU A 268 11.17 3.46 -25.62
N ILE A 269 11.57 4.43 -24.78
CA ILE A 269 11.78 4.20 -23.34
C ILE A 269 10.47 3.72 -22.68
N PHE A 270 9.35 4.37 -23.03
CA PHE A 270 8.05 4.02 -22.50
C PHE A 270 7.56 2.65 -22.98
N ASP A 271 7.88 2.26 -24.21
CA ASP A 271 7.57 0.93 -24.73
C ASP A 271 8.33 -0.17 -23.98
N GLU A 272 9.59 0.05 -23.62
CA GLU A 272 10.34 -0.90 -22.78
C GLU A 272 9.76 -1.02 -21.37
N MET A 273 9.26 0.09 -20.81
CA MET A 273 8.54 0.09 -19.55
C MET A 273 7.25 -0.72 -19.63
N VAL A 274 6.48 -0.52 -20.70
CA VAL A 274 5.22 -1.22 -20.97
C VAL A 274 5.46 -2.71 -21.17
N GLU A 275 6.50 -3.11 -21.89
CA GLU A 275 6.89 -4.52 -22.09
C GLU A 275 7.06 -5.24 -20.75
N ASN A 276 7.91 -4.71 -19.86
CA ASN A 276 8.16 -5.33 -18.56
C ASN A 276 6.89 -5.35 -17.70
N SER A 277 6.11 -4.26 -17.71
CA SER A 277 4.83 -4.17 -17.00
C SER A 277 3.81 -5.21 -17.50
N TRP A 278 3.79 -5.47 -18.81
CA TRP A 278 2.93 -6.46 -19.43
C TRP A 278 3.40 -7.90 -19.10
N GLU A 279 4.71 -8.11 -19.02
CA GLU A 279 5.34 -9.38 -18.69
C GLU A 279 5.05 -9.78 -17.22
N ASN A 280 5.28 -8.89 -16.23
CA ASN A 280 5.21 -9.27 -14.80
C ASN A 280 4.54 -8.23 -13.87
N GLY A 281 3.98 -7.15 -14.40
CA GLY A 281 3.31 -6.08 -13.64
C GLY A 281 4.24 -5.02 -13.05
N GLU A 282 5.54 -5.04 -13.37
CA GLU A 282 6.51 -4.03 -12.93
C GLU A 282 7.40 -3.55 -14.09
N PRO A 283 7.85 -2.28 -14.09
CA PRO A 283 7.59 -1.26 -13.06
C PRO A 283 6.20 -0.60 -13.19
N GLY A 284 5.65 -0.14 -12.05
CA GLY A 284 4.54 0.82 -12.08
C GLY A 284 5.01 2.21 -12.53
N CYS A 285 4.10 3.19 -12.55
CA CYS A 285 4.48 4.60 -12.79
C CYS A 285 4.01 5.54 -11.67
N VAL A 286 4.80 6.59 -11.49
CA VAL A 286 4.49 7.75 -10.65
C VAL A 286 4.55 8.99 -11.54
N PHE A 287 3.48 9.79 -11.56
CA PHE A 287 3.44 11.04 -12.30
C PHE A 287 3.93 12.19 -11.41
N LEU A 288 5.26 12.39 -11.38
CA LEU A 288 5.94 13.25 -10.40
C LEU A 288 5.43 14.70 -10.43
N ASP A 289 5.11 15.23 -11.61
CA ASP A 289 4.61 16.59 -11.72
C ASP A 289 3.16 16.72 -11.25
N VAL A 290 2.31 15.72 -11.50
CA VAL A 290 0.95 15.67 -10.95
C VAL A 290 0.98 15.60 -9.42
N VAL A 291 1.85 14.75 -8.86
CA VAL A 291 2.08 14.67 -7.40
C VAL A 291 2.45 16.05 -6.85
N ASN A 292 3.44 16.72 -7.46
CA ASN A 292 3.96 17.98 -6.94
C ASN A 292 3.03 19.18 -7.18
N LYS A 293 2.16 19.17 -8.20
CA LYS A 293 1.09 20.17 -8.37
C LYS A 293 0.12 20.21 -7.20
N THR A 294 -0.05 19.07 -6.52
CA THR A 294 -0.94 18.91 -5.36
C THR A 294 -0.19 18.83 -4.03
N ASN A 295 1.11 19.12 -4.02
CA ASN A 295 1.92 19.10 -2.81
C ASN A 295 1.46 20.23 -1.87
N THR A 296 0.97 19.86 -0.69
CA THR A 296 0.48 20.81 0.32
C THR A 296 1.61 21.51 1.08
N LEU A 297 2.84 20.98 1.01
CA LEU A 297 4.06 21.51 1.65
C LEU A 297 5.17 21.76 0.62
N PRO A 298 4.97 22.62 -0.38
CA PRO A 298 5.98 22.89 -1.39
C PRO A 298 7.25 23.54 -0.81
N GLY A 299 7.15 24.24 0.34
CA GLY A 299 8.29 24.84 1.03
C GLY A 299 9.30 23.84 1.60
N LEU A 300 8.90 22.57 1.78
CA LEU A 300 9.81 21.47 2.16
C LEU A 300 10.51 20.82 0.96
N GLY A 301 10.26 21.32 -0.25
CA GLY A 301 10.79 20.78 -1.49
C GLY A 301 9.84 19.79 -2.18
N ARG A 302 10.36 19.17 -3.25
CA ARG A 302 9.60 18.24 -4.09
C ARG A 302 9.42 16.89 -3.40
N ILE A 303 8.25 16.30 -3.62
CA ILE A 303 7.99 14.90 -3.30
C ILE A 303 8.51 14.04 -4.44
N GLU A 304 9.34 13.06 -4.11
CA GLU A 304 10.14 12.31 -5.09
C GLU A 304 9.90 10.79 -5.05
N ALA A 305 9.18 10.29 -4.04
CA ALA A 305 8.81 8.89 -3.91
C ALA A 305 7.48 8.74 -3.15
N CYS A 306 6.98 7.51 -3.11
CA CYS A 306 5.83 7.11 -2.31
C CYS A 306 6.20 5.94 -1.39
N ASN A 307 5.31 5.67 -0.45
CA ASN A 307 5.33 4.45 0.34
C ASN A 307 5.09 3.19 -0.54
N PRO A 308 5.27 1.96 0.02
CA PRO A 308 5.21 0.71 -0.74
C PRO A 308 3.96 0.46 -1.59
N CYS A 309 2.82 1.00 -1.19
CA CYS A 309 1.54 0.79 -1.87
C CYS A 309 1.10 1.96 -2.76
N GLY A 310 1.89 3.04 -2.83
CA GLY A 310 1.67 4.15 -3.76
C GLY A 310 0.54 5.13 -3.40
N GLU A 311 -0.10 4.98 -2.24
CA GLU A 311 -1.20 5.83 -1.78
C GLU A 311 -0.75 7.07 -0.99
N GLN A 312 0.51 7.12 -0.54
CA GLN A 312 1.11 8.24 0.17
C GLN A 312 2.40 8.67 -0.52
N PHE A 313 2.36 9.83 -1.17
CA PHE A 313 3.53 10.53 -1.65
C PHE A 313 4.04 11.44 -0.54
N LEU A 314 5.29 11.25 -0.13
CA LEU A 314 5.81 11.78 1.13
C LEU A 314 7.15 12.49 0.93
N HIS A 315 7.38 13.54 1.71
CA HIS A 315 8.70 14.15 1.86
C HIS A 315 9.65 13.23 2.62
N ASP A 316 10.93 13.59 2.65
CA ASP A 316 11.94 12.87 3.44
C ASP A 316 11.52 12.78 4.91
N GLY A 317 11.50 11.57 5.45
CA GLY A 317 11.15 11.30 6.84
C GLY A 317 9.68 11.44 7.19
N ASP A 318 8.82 11.83 6.26
CA ASP A 318 7.38 11.88 6.51
C ASP A 318 6.78 10.47 6.55
N CYS A 319 5.62 10.31 7.19
CA CYS A 319 5.02 9.02 7.47
C CYS A 319 3.52 8.98 7.17
N CYS A 320 3.09 7.76 6.83
CA CYS A 320 1.73 7.36 6.55
C CYS A 320 0.98 7.01 7.85
N ASN A 321 -0.07 7.76 8.18
CA ASN A 321 -0.98 7.48 9.29
C ASN A 321 -2.41 7.29 8.77
N LEU A 322 -2.89 6.05 8.75
CA LEU A 322 -4.10 5.69 7.99
C LEU A 322 -5.29 5.29 8.85
N GLY A 323 -6.48 5.53 8.31
CA GLY A 323 -7.74 4.94 8.74
C GLY A 323 -8.69 4.83 7.55
N SER A 324 -9.75 4.03 7.67
CA SER A 324 -10.69 3.85 6.56
C SER A 324 -12.14 3.82 7.03
N LEU A 325 -12.96 4.61 6.35
CA LEU A 325 -14.41 4.61 6.47
C LEU A 325 -14.96 3.39 5.71
N ASN A 326 -15.86 2.64 6.33
CA ASN A 326 -16.57 1.56 5.65
C ASN A 326 -17.81 2.11 4.94
N LEU A 327 -17.70 2.40 3.65
CA LEU A 327 -18.79 3.03 2.89
C LEU A 327 -20.07 2.19 2.90
N SER A 328 -19.96 0.86 2.99
CA SER A 328 -21.10 -0.04 3.04
C SER A 328 -22.03 0.20 4.22
N THR A 329 -21.53 0.68 5.38
CA THR A 329 -22.38 0.90 6.57
C THR A 329 -23.24 2.16 6.48
N PHE A 330 -22.90 3.06 5.57
CA PHE A 330 -23.61 4.33 5.35
C PHE A 330 -24.71 4.23 4.31
N VAL A 331 -25.09 3.03 3.86
CA VAL A 331 -26.25 2.84 2.97
C VAL A 331 -27.40 2.21 3.76
N ARG A 332 -28.55 2.88 3.78
CA ARG A 332 -29.81 2.38 4.36
C ARG A 332 -30.93 2.62 3.37
N ASN A 333 -31.77 1.62 3.13
CA ASN A 333 -32.92 1.70 2.22
C ASN A 333 -32.58 2.26 0.82
N GLY A 334 -31.39 1.93 0.29
CA GLY A 334 -30.94 2.43 -1.02
C GLY A 334 -30.45 3.89 -1.03
N GLU A 335 -30.25 4.50 0.15
CA GLU A 335 -29.80 5.89 0.28
C GLU A 335 -28.55 6.03 1.15
N ILE A 336 -27.69 6.98 0.77
CA ILE A 336 -26.45 7.29 1.50
C ILE A 336 -26.74 8.22 2.67
N GLN A 337 -26.32 7.81 3.87
CA GLN A 337 -26.56 8.48 5.15
C GLN A 337 -25.50 9.56 5.43
N TYR A 338 -25.49 10.64 4.63
CA TYR A 338 -24.49 11.71 4.68
C TYR A 338 -24.36 12.39 6.05
N GLN A 339 -25.47 12.58 6.78
CA GLN A 339 -25.46 13.16 8.13
C GLN A 339 -24.60 12.32 9.10
N ARG A 340 -24.77 10.99 9.08
CA ARG A 340 -23.97 10.09 9.90
C ARG A 340 -22.53 10.02 9.42
N LEU A 341 -22.32 9.95 8.10
CA LEU A 341 -20.97 9.97 7.50
C LEU A 341 -20.15 11.18 7.96
N LYS A 342 -20.74 12.37 7.97
CA LYS A 342 -20.10 13.60 8.48
C LYS A 342 -19.66 13.48 9.94
N GLN A 343 -20.50 12.93 10.81
CA GLN A 343 -20.16 12.73 12.23
C GLN A 343 -18.98 11.78 12.39
N VAL A 344 -18.98 10.67 11.64
CA VAL A 344 -17.88 9.69 11.69
C VAL A 344 -16.59 10.29 11.12
N ILE A 345 -16.66 11.15 10.09
CA ILE A 345 -15.48 11.87 9.56
C ILE A 345 -14.83 12.76 10.63
N ASP A 346 -15.61 13.55 11.39
CA ASP A 346 -15.08 14.44 12.45
C ASP A 346 -14.31 13.64 13.51
N LEU A 347 -14.87 12.50 13.93
CA LEU A 347 -14.24 11.60 14.90
C LEU A 347 -13.01 10.88 14.32
N ALA A 348 -13.10 10.39 13.08
CA ALA A 348 -12.01 9.71 12.42
C ALA A 348 -10.78 10.60 12.24
N VAL A 349 -10.96 11.86 11.83
CA VAL A 349 -9.87 12.85 11.71
C VAL A 349 -9.22 13.10 13.07
N ARG A 350 -10.01 13.26 14.14
CA ARG A 350 -9.46 13.41 15.50
C ARG A 350 -8.69 12.17 15.97
N MET A 351 -9.24 10.97 15.75
CA MET A 351 -8.55 9.73 16.09
C MET A 351 -7.19 9.62 15.37
N LEU A 352 -7.16 9.95 14.09
CA LEU A 352 -5.91 9.94 13.31
C LEU A 352 -4.94 11.01 13.80
N ASP A 353 -5.37 12.24 14.11
CA ASP A 353 -4.50 13.26 14.70
C ASP A 353 -3.93 12.80 16.05
N ASN A 354 -4.72 12.10 16.88
CA ASN A 354 -4.27 11.58 18.17
C ASN A 354 -3.25 10.44 18.02
N VAL A 355 -3.33 9.62 16.96
CA VAL A 355 -2.30 8.60 16.65
C VAL A 355 -0.92 9.25 16.49
N ILE A 356 -0.84 10.49 16.00
CA ILE A 356 0.42 11.20 15.76
C ILE A 356 1.17 11.40 17.09
N ASP A 357 0.44 11.81 18.12
CA ASP A 357 1.01 12.11 19.43
C ASP A 357 1.43 10.86 20.20
N LEU A 358 0.84 9.71 19.89
CA LEU A 358 1.19 8.42 20.48
C LEU A 358 2.33 7.69 19.74
N THR A 359 2.59 8.05 18.48
CA THR A 359 3.58 7.35 17.67
C THR A 359 4.99 7.83 17.98
N PHE A 360 5.87 6.87 18.21
CA PHE A 360 7.30 7.08 18.39
C PHE A 360 8.11 6.21 17.41
N PHE A 361 8.91 6.86 16.57
CA PHE A 361 9.83 6.25 15.63
C PHE A 361 11.23 6.07 16.23
N PRO A 362 11.94 4.97 15.94
CA PRO A 362 13.33 4.77 16.37
C PRO A 362 14.34 5.67 15.62
N VAL A 363 13.89 6.46 14.64
CA VAL A 363 14.71 7.38 13.85
C VAL A 363 14.21 8.80 14.08
N GLU A 364 15.01 9.62 14.76
CA GLU A 364 14.66 10.97 15.20
C GLU A 364 14.16 11.86 14.07
N HIS A 365 14.85 11.87 12.93
CA HIS A 365 14.42 12.64 11.75
C HIS A 365 12.99 12.29 11.31
N VAL A 366 12.62 11.00 11.34
CA VAL A 366 11.26 10.56 11.00
C VAL A 366 10.27 11.04 12.05
N GLN A 367 10.63 10.95 13.33
CA GLN A 367 9.80 11.45 14.43
C GLN A 367 9.48 12.94 14.25
N LEU A 368 10.52 13.75 14.02
CA LEU A 368 10.40 15.20 13.90
C LEU A 368 9.56 15.60 12.68
N THR A 369 9.84 15.02 11.51
CA THR A 369 9.06 15.33 10.29
C THR A 369 7.60 14.91 10.44
N PHE A 370 7.34 13.72 10.96
CA PHE A 370 5.98 13.22 11.16
C PHE A 370 5.16 14.13 12.09
N GLN A 371 5.74 14.53 13.22
CA GLN A 371 5.09 15.45 14.17
C GLN A 371 4.96 16.88 13.60
N SER A 372 5.88 17.31 12.75
CA SER A 372 5.87 18.67 12.18
C SER A 372 4.89 18.81 11.02
N ASN A 373 4.68 17.76 10.23
CA ASN A 373 3.73 17.76 9.12
C ASN A 373 2.31 17.37 9.58
N ARG A 374 2.22 16.56 10.65
CA ARG A 374 0.97 15.99 11.16
C ARG A 374 0.08 15.37 10.06
N ARG A 375 0.70 14.72 9.07
CA ARG A 375 -0.02 14.14 7.93
C ARG A 375 -0.91 12.98 8.38
N ILE A 376 -2.13 12.94 7.86
CA ILE A 376 -3.03 11.79 8.01
C ILE A 376 -3.55 11.32 6.65
N GLY A 377 -4.10 10.12 6.62
CA GLY A 377 -4.73 9.49 5.48
C GLY A 377 -6.05 8.85 5.89
N LEU A 378 -7.10 9.65 5.92
CA LEU A 378 -8.48 9.18 5.98
C LEU A 378 -8.87 8.67 4.59
N GLY A 379 -9.05 7.36 4.48
CA GLY A 379 -9.53 6.73 3.27
C GLY A 379 -10.83 5.98 3.43
N VAL A 380 -11.09 5.07 2.50
CA VAL A 380 -12.34 4.33 2.39
C VAL A 380 -12.09 2.85 2.17
N MET A 381 -13.07 2.02 2.46
CA MET A 381 -13.23 0.63 2.06
C MET A 381 -14.72 0.35 1.80
N GLY A 382 -15.04 -0.80 1.19
CA GLY A 382 -16.42 -1.21 0.96
C GLY A 382 -17.16 -0.36 -0.08
N PHE A 383 -16.44 0.28 -1.01
CA PHE A 383 -17.07 1.06 -2.08
C PHE A 383 -17.90 0.17 -3.03
N ALA A 384 -17.41 -1.01 -3.39
CA ALA A 384 -18.18 -1.93 -4.23
C ALA A 384 -19.45 -2.41 -3.52
N ASP A 385 -19.36 -2.69 -2.21
CA ASP A 385 -20.52 -3.06 -1.39
C ASP A 385 -21.54 -1.92 -1.26
N MET A 386 -21.08 -0.67 -1.14
CA MET A 386 -21.96 0.50 -1.21
C MET A 386 -22.72 0.51 -2.54
N LEU A 387 -22.05 0.32 -3.67
CA LEU A 387 -22.69 0.28 -4.99
C LEU A 387 -23.68 -0.89 -5.12
N TYR A 388 -23.35 -2.07 -4.59
CA TYR A 388 -24.27 -3.22 -4.56
C TYR A 388 -25.53 -2.92 -3.76
N LYS A 389 -25.42 -2.29 -2.58
CA LYS A 389 -26.57 -1.87 -1.77
C LYS A 389 -27.42 -0.79 -2.43
N LEU A 390 -26.82 0.01 -3.30
CA LEU A 390 -27.50 1.01 -4.12
C LEU A 390 -28.05 0.43 -5.44
N ASN A 391 -27.81 -0.87 -5.71
CA ASN A 391 -28.17 -1.57 -6.93
C ASN A 391 -27.56 -0.92 -8.20
N ILE A 392 -26.26 -0.64 -8.16
CA ILE A 392 -25.51 0.05 -9.23
C ILE A 392 -24.26 -0.75 -9.59
N GLY A 393 -24.02 -0.97 -10.88
CA GLY A 393 -22.80 -1.58 -11.39
C GLY A 393 -21.59 -0.65 -11.32
N TYR A 394 -20.43 -1.18 -10.91
CA TYR A 394 -19.20 -0.42 -10.72
C TYR A 394 -18.73 0.31 -11.99
N ASN A 395 -18.86 -0.33 -13.15
CA ASN A 395 -18.44 0.17 -14.47
C ASN A 395 -19.45 1.12 -15.13
N THR A 396 -20.33 1.77 -14.34
CA THR A 396 -21.32 2.71 -14.86
C THR A 396 -20.91 4.16 -14.60
N GLU A 397 -21.42 5.09 -15.41
CA GLU A 397 -21.27 6.52 -15.16
C GLU A 397 -21.89 6.93 -13.82
N LYS A 398 -23.04 6.33 -13.48
CA LYS A 398 -23.72 6.56 -12.19
C LYS A 398 -22.83 6.18 -11.00
N ALA A 399 -22.11 5.06 -11.07
CA ALA A 399 -21.15 4.69 -10.03
C ALA A 399 -20.02 5.71 -9.88
N ARG A 400 -19.52 6.27 -10.99
CA ARG A 400 -18.51 7.33 -10.95
C ARG A 400 -19.05 8.62 -10.34
N ILE A 401 -20.26 9.04 -10.68
CA ILE A 401 -20.90 10.21 -10.06
C ILE A 401 -21.00 10.03 -8.54
N ILE A 402 -21.46 8.85 -8.09
CA ILE A 402 -21.54 8.53 -6.65
C ILE A 402 -20.16 8.53 -6.00
N GLY A 403 -19.16 7.91 -6.64
CA GLY A 403 -17.78 7.93 -6.16
C GLY A 403 -17.23 9.36 -6.03
N GLU A 404 -17.55 10.22 -7.00
CA GLU A 404 -17.18 11.63 -6.99
C GLU A 404 -17.82 12.38 -5.82
N ASP A 405 -19.15 12.28 -5.68
CA ASP A 405 -19.92 12.96 -4.65
C ASP A 405 -19.50 12.52 -3.24
N VAL A 406 -19.32 11.22 -3.04
CA VAL A 406 -18.89 10.66 -1.75
C VAL A 406 -17.47 11.11 -1.40
N MET A 407 -16.52 11.03 -2.33
CA MET A 407 -15.13 11.43 -2.03
C MET A 407 -15.00 12.94 -1.84
N LYS A 408 -15.72 13.75 -2.63
CA LYS A 408 -15.84 15.20 -2.42
C LYS A 408 -16.36 15.52 -1.04
N PHE A 409 -17.45 14.87 -0.61
CA PHE A 409 -18.01 15.04 0.73
C PHE A 409 -16.99 14.68 1.82
N ILE A 410 -16.28 13.56 1.67
CA ILE A 410 -15.24 13.14 2.62
C ILE A 410 -14.11 14.18 2.70
N GLN A 411 -13.61 14.67 1.56
CA GLN A 411 -12.55 15.68 1.56
C GLN A 411 -12.99 16.97 2.24
N GLU A 412 -14.15 17.52 1.86
CA GLU A 412 -14.67 18.76 2.43
C GLU A 412 -14.81 18.67 3.95
N TYR A 413 -15.51 17.63 4.45
CA TYR A 413 -15.77 17.52 5.88
C TYR A 413 -14.55 17.08 6.69
N SER A 414 -13.59 16.38 6.08
CA SER A 414 -12.33 16.04 6.75
C SER A 414 -11.39 17.25 6.85
N HIS A 415 -11.37 18.12 5.84
CA HIS A 415 -10.67 19.41 5.92
C HIS A 415 -11.30 20.31 6.97
N LEU A 416 -12.63 20.42 7.02
CA LEU A 416 -13.33 21.17 8.07
C LEU A 416 -13.03 20.61 9.48
N ALA A 417 -12.97 19.30 9.65
CA ALA A 417 -12.57 18.68 10.91
C ALA A 417 -11.12 19.04 11.28
N SER A 418 -10.20 19.05 10.32
CA SER A 418 -8.81 19.49 10.54
C SER A 418 -8.72 20.98 10.90
N GLN A 419 -9.54 21.85 10.30
CA GLN A 419 -9.61 23.27 10.66
C GLN A 419 -10.13 23.46 12.09
N LYS A 420 -11.20 22.73 12.47
CA LYS A 420 -11.72 22.70 13.85
C LYS A 420 -10.64 22.28 14.85
N LEU A 421 -9.88 21.22 14.53
CA LEU A 421 -8.74 20.81 15.36
C LEU A 421 -7.63 21.86 15.39
N ALA A 422 -7.41 22.62 14.33
CA ALA A 422 -6.40 23.69 14.30
C ALA A 422 -6.74 24.80 15.31
N HIS A 423 -8.02 25.18 15.40
CA HIS A 423 -8.49 26.14 16.40
C HIS A 423 -8.39 25.60 17.83
N GLU A 424 -8.55 24.30 18.01
CA GLU A 424 -8.55 23.66 19.33
C GLU A 424 -7.15 23.30 19.85
N LYS A 425 -6.29 22.78 18.96
CA LYS A 425 -4.99 22.18 19.29
C LYS A 425 -3.80 22.93 18.67
N GLY A 426 -4.05 23.96 17.87
CA GLY A 426 -3.05 24.68 17.08
C GLY A 426 -2.83 24.07 15.68
N VAL A 427 -2.28 24.87 14.77
CA VAL A 427 -1.88 24.41 13.42
C VAL A 427 -0.71 23.43 13.48
N PHE A 428 -0.47 22.65 12.41
CA PHE A 428 0.73 21.81 12.34
C PHE A 428 2.01 22.66 12.30
N PRO A 429 3.14 22.20 12.88
CA PRO A 429 4.35 23.01 13.01
C PRO A 429 4.94 23.54 11.68
N ASN A 430 4.91 22.75 10.60
CA ASN A 430 5.40 23.17 9.28
C ASN A 430 4.40 24.03 8.48
N TYR A 431 3.39 24.61 9.13
CA TYR A 431 2.33 25.39 8.49
C TYR A 431 2.84 26.51 7.59
N ASP A 432 3.91 27.21 7.99
CA ASP A 432 4.46 28.31 7.21
C ASP A 432 5.09 27.88 5.87
N TYR A 433 5.40 26.59 5.70
CA TYR A 433 5.90 26.01 4.44
C TYR A 433 4.78 25.50 3.52
N SER A 434 3.52 25.68 3.93
CA SER A 434 2.35 25.10 3.27
C SER A 434 1.62 26.05 2.34
N ILE A 435 0.81 25.49 1.46
CA ILE A 435 -0.15 26.26 0.63
C ILE A 435 -1.25 26.92 1.47
N TYR A 436 -1.53 26.41 2.68
CA TYR A 436 -2.62 26.91 3.51
C TYR A 436 -2.28 28.25 4.14
N LYS A 437 -0.99 28.49 4.44
CA LYS A 437 -0.51 29.77 4.95
C LYS A 437 -0.80 30.91 4.00
N SER A 438 -0.53 30.73 2.71
CA SER A 438 -0.78 31.76 1.69
C SER A 438 -2.28 31.99 1.44
N GLN A 439 -3.12 31.02 1.80
CA GLN A 439 -4.58 31.10 1.69
C GLN A 439 -5.26 31.62 2.97
N GLY A 440 -4.52 31.77 4.08
CA GLY A 440 -5.09 32.15 5.38
C GLY A 440 -5.98 31.08 6.02
N ILE A 441 -5.88 29.82 5.59
CA ILE A 441 -6.66 28.69 6.12
C ILE A 441 -5.86 28.04 7.24
N LEU A 442 -6.44 27.89 8.44
CA LEU A 442 -5.77 27.20 9.56
C LEU A 442 -6.02 25.70 9.48
N MET A 443 -4.97 24.89 9.42
CA MET A 443 -5.09 23.44 9.31
C MET A 443 -4.29 22.74 10.41
N ARG A 444 -4.85 21.66 10.98
CA ARG A 444 -4.15 20.82 11.96
C ARG A 444 -3.23 19.81 11.29
N ASN A 445 -3.54 19.42 10.05
CA ASN A 445 -2.85 18.35 9.33
C ASN A 445 -2.42 18.87 7.94
N ALA A 446 -1.19 18.57 7.52
CA ALA A 446 -0.71 19.02 6.21
C ALA A 446 -1.45 18.38 5.02
N ALA A 447 -1.95 17.15 5.19
CA ALA A 447 -2.86 16.50 4.26
C ALA A 447 -3.75 15.55 5.05
N VAL A 448 -4.95 15.29 4.53
CA VAL A 448 -6.03 14.65 5.27
C VAL A 448 -6.51 13.36 4.59
N THR A 449 -6.73 13.37 3.28
CA THR A 449 -7.38 12.25 2.57
C THR A 449 -6.41 11.39 1.77
N ASN A 450 -6.70 10.09 1.70
CA ASN A 450 -6.06 9.13 0.79
C ASN A 450 -6.99 7.97 0.44
N VAL A 451 -6.56 7.03 -0.42
CA VAL A 451 -7.26 5.74 -0.57
C VAL A 451 -6.24 4.60 -0.48
N PRO A 452 -6.13 3.92 0.67
CA PRO A 452 -5.20 2.82 0.85
C PRO A 452 -5.76 1.49 0.30
N PRO A 453 -4.91 0.45 0.15
CA PRO A 453 -5.37 -0.86 -0.32
C PRO A 453 -6.29 -1.56 0.67
N THR A 454 -6.23 -1.25 1.97
CA THR A 454 -7.05 -1.83 3.05
C THR A 454 -7.05 -3.37 3.18
N GLY A 455 -6.18 -4.10 2.47
CA GLY A 455 -6.30 -5.57 2.28
C GLY A 455 -6.24 -6.47 3.53
N SER A 456 -6.08 -5.95 4.74
CA SER A 456 -6.30 -6.73 5.99
C SER A 456 -7.53 -6.26 6.76
N ILE A 457 -7.80 -4.95 6.78
CA ILE A 457 -8.96 -4.38 7.49
C ILE A 457 -10.26 -4.59 6.70
N SER A 458 -10.22 -4.61 5.36
CA SER A 458 -11.38 -4.96 4.54
C SER A 458 -11.81 -6.42 4.75
N LEU A 459 -10.84 -7.35 4.85
CA LEU A 459 -11.09 -8.75 5.22
C LEU A 459 -11.67 -8.91 6.62
N LEU A 460 -11.22 -8.08 7.57
CA LEU A 460 -11.74 -8.07 8.94
C LEU A 460 -13.26 -7.78 8.96
N PHE A 461 -13.74 -6.88 8.10
CA PHE A 461 -15.16 -6.50 8.01
C PHE A 461 -15.92 -7.19 6.87
N ASN A 462 -15.27 -8.09 6.12
CA ASN A 462 -15.81 -8.76 4.94
C ASN A 462 -16.40 -7.80 3.88
N VAL A 463 -15.70 -6.69 3.60
CA VAL A 463 -16.08 -5.71 2.58
C VAL A 463 -15.00 -5.60 1.51
N SER A 464 -15.33 -4.94 0.40
CA SER A 464 -14.40 -4.65 -0.68
C SER A 464 -13.24 -3.78 -0.19
N SER A 465 -12.08 -3.95 -0.83
CA SER A 465 -10.85 -3.29 -0.43
C SER A 465 -10.74 -1.89 -1.05
N GLY A 466 -10.59 -0.83 -0.27
CA GLY A 466 -10.40 0.51 -0.81
C GLY A 466 -11.58 0.93 -1.69
N ILE A 467 -11.25 1.39 -2.89
CA ILE A 467 -12.20 1.58 -4.00
C ILE A 467 -12.18 0.41 -5.00
N GLU A 468 -11.50 -0.69 -4.70
CA GLU A 468 -11.44 -1.84 -5.60
C GLU A 468 -12.81 -2.54 -5.72
N PRO A 469 -13.20 -2.97 -6.93
CA PRO A 469 -14.22 -4.00 -7.09
C PRO A 469 -13.71 -5.34 -6.56
N TYR A 470 -14.63 -6.26 -6.28
CA TYR A 470 -14.26 -7.61 -5.88
C TYR A 470 -13.49 -8.31 -7.00
N PHE A 471 -12.35 -8.94 -6.69
CA PHE A 471 -11.67 -9.82 -7.65
C PHE A 471 -12.52 -11.03 -8.00
N ALA A 472 -13.16 -11.61 -6.98
CA ALA A 472 -14.17 -12.66 -7.10
C ALA A 472 -15.25 -12.45 -6.03
N LEU A 473 -16.51 -12.73 -6.38
CA LEU A 473 -17.66 -12.56 -5.48
C LEU A 473 -17.85 -13.72 -4.51
N ALA A 474 -17.30 -14.88 -4.85
CA ALA A 474 -17.11 -15.99 -3.94
C ALA A 474 -15.80 -16.70 -4.29
N TYR A 475 -14.97 -17.01 -3.30
CA TYR A 475 -13.69 -17.69 -3.54
C TYR A 475 -13.21 -18.46 -2.30
N LYS A 476 -12.39 -19.47 -2.57
CA LYS A 476 -11.66 -20.22 -1.55
C LYS A 476 -10.25 -19.70 -1.46
N MET A 477 -9.95 -19.04 -0.37
CA MET A 477 -8.63 -18.49 -0.14
C MET A 477 -7.83 -19.51 0.67
N LYS A 478 -7.06 -20.34 -0.05
CA LYS A 478 -6.12 -21.32 0.53
C LYS A 478 -4.82 -20.62 0.96
N ASN A 479 -4.11 -21.20 1.92
CA ASN A 479 -2.75 -20.79 2.33
C ASN A 479 -2.61 -19.40 2.99
N ILE A 480 -3.68 -18.84 3.56
CA ILE A 480 -3.58 -17.61 4.34
C ILE A 480 -2.81 -17.88 5.63
N PHE A 481 -2.09 -16.86 6.11
CA PHE A 481 -1.35 -16.89 7.39
C PHE A 481 -0.21 -17.92 7.42
N GLY A 482 0.57 -17.98 6.35
CA GLY A 482 1.71 -18.91 6.25
C GLY A 482 1.29 -20.35 5.91
N GLY A 483 0.23 -20.53 5.11
CA GLY A 483 -0.09 -21.82 4.50
C GLY A 483 -1.07 -22.72 5.25
N LYS A 484 -1.93 -22.21 6.14
CA LYS A 484 -2.58 -23.04 7.18
C LYS A 484 -4.10 -22.95 7.30
N VAL A 485 -4.73 -22.02 6.60
CA VAL A 485 -6.18 -21.79 6.73
C VAL A 485 -6.79 -21.64 5.35
N GLU A 486 -7.91 -22.33 5.15
CA GLU A 486 -8.81 -22.16 4.01
C GLU A 486 -10.00 -21.33 4.46
N LEU A 487 -10.21 -20.17 3.83
CA LEU A 487 -11.38 -19.33 4.07
C LEU A 487 -12.27 -19.32 2.85
N ASN A 488 -13.54 -19.66 3.03
CA ASN A 488 -14.57 -19.48 2.02
C ASN A 488 -15.14 -18.06 2.19
N TYR A 489 -14.84 -17.19 1.24
CA TYR A 489 -15.42 -15.85 1.20
C TYR A 489 -16.59 -15.85 0.24
N THR A 490 -17.72 -15.31 0.69
CA THR A 490 -18.92 -15.05 -0.12
C THR A 490 -19.39 -13.64 0.18
N ASN A 491 -19.77 -12.89 -0.87
CA ASN A 491 -20.36 -11.57 -0.66
C ASN A 491 -21.81 -11.71 -0.13
N ASP A 492 -22.05 -11.26 1.09
CA ASP A 492 -23.35 -11.45 1.76
C ASP A 492 -24.48 -10.62 1.13
N ILE A 493 -24.14 -9.51 0.46
CA ILE A 493 -25.12 -8.69 -0.26
C ILE A 493 -25.64 -9.47 -1.47
N LEU A 494 -24.75 -10.15 -2.21
CA LEU A 494 -25.13 -11.05 -3.28
C LEU A 494 -26.00 -12.20 -2.76
N VAL A 495 -25.57 -12.88 -1.70
CA VAL A 495 -26.33 -13.99 -1.10
C VAL A 495 -27.73 -13.55 -0.70
N SER A 496 -27.85 -12.38 -0.04
CA SER A 496 -29.13 -11.81 0.35
C SER A 496 -30.00 -11.52 -0.87
N LYS A 497 -29.41 -10.98 -1.95
CA LYS A 497 -30.14 -10.67 -3.17
C LYS A 497 -30.62 -11.92 -3.91
N LEU A 498 -29.80 -12.97 -3.97
CA LEU A 498 -30.19 -14.26 -4.57
C LEU A 498 -31.32 -14.93 -3.78
N LYS A 499 -31.32 -14.81 -2.45
CA LYS A 499 -32.41 -15.28 -1.59
C LYS A 499 -33.70 -14.49 -1.79
N GLU A 500 -33.60 -13.17 -1.88
CA GLU A 500 -34.74 -12.26 -2.13
C GLU A 500 -35.48 -12.61 -3.42
N ILE A 501 -34.75 -12.92 -4.49
CA ILE A 501 -35.34 -13.28 -5.80
C ILE A 501 -35.64 -14.79 -5.93
N GLY A 502 -35.43 -15.58 -4.88
CA GLY A 502 -35.82 -16.99 -4.83
C GLY A 502 -34.96 -17.96 -5.65
N ILE A 503 -33.75 -17.58 -6.07
CA ILE A 503 -32.87 -18.45 -6.89
C ILE A 503 -31.65 -19.00 -6.12
N TYR A 504 -31.50 -18.63 -4.84
CA TYR A 504 -30.40 -19.12 -4.02
C TYR A 504 -30.42 -20.64 -3.89
N SER A 505 -29.29 -21.29 -4.20
CA SER A 505 -29.03 -22.69 -3.87
C SER A 505 -27.53 -22.89 -3.62
N GLU A 506 -27.17 -23.92 -2.86
CA GLU A 506 -25.77 -24.28 -2.63
C GLU A 506 -25.05 -24.65 -3.96
N GLU A 507 -25.77 -25.28 -4.89
CA GLU A 507 -25.26 -25.58 -6.24
C GLU A 507 -24.96 -24.31 -7.04
N LEU A 508 -25.82 -23.29 -6.95
CA LEU A 508 -25.58 -22.00 -7.60
C LEU A 508 -24.36 -21.30 -6.98
N MET A 509 -24.22 -21.33 -5.65
CA MET A 509 -23.06 -20.75 -4.97
C MET A 509 -21.76 -21.45 -5.37
N GLN A 510 -21.78 -22.77 -5.52
CA GLN A 510 -20.62 -23.53 -6.00
C GLN A 510 -20.24 -23.15 -7.44
N LYS A 511 -21.23 -22.97 -8.34
CA LYS A 511 -21.00 -22.45 -9.70
C LYS A 511 -20.38 -21.04 -9.68
N ILE A 512 -20.83 -20.16 -8.78
CA ILE A 512 -20.26 -18.82 -8.61
C ILE A 512 -18.80 -18.89 -8.15
N ILE A 513 -18.48 -19.77 -7.20
CA ILE A 513 -17.09 -19.98 -6.72
C ILE A 513 -16.19 -20.48 -7.86
N GLU A 514 -16.66 -21.43 -8.65
CA GLU A 514 -15.89 -22.01 -9.76
C GLU A 514 -15.62 -21.02 -10.89
N LYS A 515 -16.61 -20.18 -11.21
CA LYS A 515 -16.51 -19.19 -12.27
C LYS A 515 -15.85 -17.88 -11.83
N GLY A 516 -15.91 -17.54 -10.55
CA GLY A 516 -15.43 -16.28 -9.99
C GLY A 516 -16.27 -15.04 -10.35
N SER A 517 -16.99 -15.08 -11.47
CA SER A 517 -17.88 -14.03 -12.00
C SER A 517 -19.28 -14.58 -12.29
N LEU A 518 -20.29 -13.70 -12.27
CA LEU A 518 -21.67 -14.04 -12.60
C LEU A 518 -21.97 -14.04 -14.10
N LYS A 519 -21.07 -13.48 -14.92
CA LYS A 519 -21.33 -13.15 -16.34
C LYS A 519 -21.83 -14.36 -17.15
N GLU A 520 -21.20 -15.52 -16.94
CA GLU A 520 -21.47 -16.76 -17.68
C GLU A 520 -22.58 -17.64 -17.07
N ILE A 521 -23.15 -17.28 -15.92
CA ILE A 521 -24.11 -18.12 -15.19
C ILE A 521 -25.53 -17.81 -15.70
N LYS A 522 -26.18 -18.76 -16.39
CA LYS A 522 -27.46 -18.54 -17.09
C LYS A 522 -28.64 -18.32 -16.15
N GLU A 523 -28.56 -18.92 -14.97
CA GLU A 523 -29.58 -18.90 -13.93
C GLU A 523 -29.74 -17.52 -13.28
N ILE A 524 -28.73 -16.65 -13.40
CA ILE A 524 -28.72 -15.32 -12.79
C ILE A 524 -29.28 -14.29 -13.80
N PRO A 525 -30.30 -13.51 -13.43
CA PRO A 525 -30.83 -12.43 -14.28
C PRO A 525 -29.80 -11.37 -14.65
N GLN A 526 -29.91 -10.79 -15.85
CA GLN A 526 -28.94 -9.81 -16.36
C GLN A 526 -28.79 -8.57 -15.47
N ASN A 527 -29.89 -8.06 -14.91
CA ASN A 527 -29.86 -6.92 -13.99
C ASN A 527 -29.05 -7.19 -12.71
N ILE A 528 -28.93 -8.44 -12.27
CA ILE A 528 -28.05 -8.83 -11.15
C ILE A 528 -26.60 -8.88 -11.62
N LYS A 529 -26.34 -9.46 -12.80
CA LYS A 529 -25.00 -9.49 -13.40
C LYS A 529 -24.42 -8.09 -13.62
N ASP A 530 -25.25 -7.15 -14.03
CA ASP A 530 -24.85 -5.76 -14.30
C ASP A 530 -24.44 -5.02 -13.02
N VAL A 531 -24.98 -5.43 -11.86
CA VAL A 531 -24.66 -4.83 -10.56
C VAL A 531 -23.44 -5.48 -9.94
N PHE A 532 -23.44 -6.81 -9.85
CA PHE A 532 -22.40 -7.60 -9.20
C PHE A 532 -21.28 -7.97 -10.18
N VAL A 533 -20.58 -6.94 -10.66
CA VAL A 533 -19.41 -7.07 -11.54
C VAL A 533 -18.12 -7.25 -10.73
N THR A 534 -17.24 -8.13 -11.21
CA THR A 534 -15.91 -8.34 -10.64
C THR A 534 -14.85 -7.49 -11.33
N ALA A 535 -13.65 -7.44 -10.75
CA ALA A 535 -12.50 -6.74 -11.33
C ALA A 535 -12.21 -7.15 -12.78
N MET A 536 -12.40 -8.43 -13.12
CA MET A 536 -12.16 -8.94 -14.48
C MET A 536 -13.35 -8.70 -15.44
N ASP A 537 -14.52 -8.33 -14.92
CA ASP A 537 -15.67 -7.93 -15.74
C ASP A 537 -15.58 -6.46 -16.17
N ILE A 538 -14.72 -5.68 -15.51
CA ILE A 538 -14.59 -4.22 -15.67
C ILE A 538 -13.46 -3.91 -16.65
N SER A 539 -13.70 -2.97 -17.56
CA SER A 539 -12.66 -2.55 -18.51
C SER A 539 -11.53 -1.80 -17.79
N ALA A 540 -10.31 -1.92 -18.31
CA ALA A 540 -9.16 -1.15 -17.79
C ALA A 540 -9.45 0.37 -17.79
N LYS A 541 -10.15 0.86 -18.82
CA LYS A 541 -10.60 2.25 -18.91
C LYS A 541 -11.53 2.62 -17.74
N ASP A 542 -12.50 1.78 -17.40
CA ASP A 542 -13.41 2.06 -16.27
C ASP A 542 -12.70 2.00 -14.92
N HIS A 543 -11.70 1.12 -14.76
CA HIS A 543 -10.82 1.15 -13.59
C HIS A 543 -10.09 2.48 -13.45
N ILE A 544 -9.49 2.98 -14.55
CA ILE A 544 -8.76 4.26 -14.57
C ILE A 544 -9.70 5.43 -14.32
N LEU A 545 -10.87 5.45 -14.96
CA LEU A 545 -11.85 6.51 -14.78
C LEU A 545 -12.31 6.60 -13.31
N MET A 546 -12.56 5.46 -12.66
CA MET A 546 -12.92 5.47 -11.25
C MET A 546 -11.76 5.97 -10.36
N GLN A 547 -10.52 5.55 -10.64
CA GLN A 547 -9.34 6.06 -9.94
C GLN A 547 -9.23 7.58 -10.08
N ALA A 548 -9.35 8.09 -11.31
CA ALA A 548 -9.28 9.52 -11.60
C ALA A 548 -10.39 10.29 -10.86
N THR A 549 -11.61 9.76 -10.86
CA THR A 549 -12.75 10.34 -10.13
C THR A 549 -12.42 10.56 -8.65
N PHE A 550 -11.94 9.54 -7.95
CA PHE A 550 -11.56 9.68 -6.54
C PHE A 550 -10.32 10.57 -6.36
N GLN A 551 -9.37 10.56 -7.30
CA GLN A 551 -8.11 11.30 -7.18
C GLN A 551 -8.34 12.82 -7.15
N LYS A 552 -9.40 13.32 -7.78
CA LYS A 552 -9.81 14.73 -7.77
C LYS A 552 -9.97 15.30 -6.35
N TYR A 553 -10.44 14.48 -5.41
CA TYR A 553 -10.77 14.87 -4.04
C TYR A 553 -9.87 14.18 -3.02
N CYS A 554 -8.62 13.94 -3.40
CA CYS A 554 -7.64 13.21 -2.59
C CYS A 554 -6.34 14.02 -2.48
N ASP A 555 -6.00 14.44 -1.26
CA ASP A 555 -4.80 15.25 -0.99
C ASP A 555 -3.53 14.44 -1.30
N ASN A 556 -3.52 13.17 -0.88
CA ASN A 556 -2.46 12.22 -1.18
C ASN A 556 -2.80 11.42 -2.45
N ALA A 557 -2.71 10.09 -2.45
CA ALA A 557 -2.97 9.27 -3.64
C ALA A 557 -3.84 8.06 -3.34
N ILE A 558 -3.98 7.22 -4.37
CA ILE A 558 -4.87 6.07 -4.40
C ILE A 558 -4.05 4.85 -4.77
N SER A 559 -4.10 3.82 -3.92
CA SER A 559 -3.68 2.48 -4.29
C SER A 559 -4.78 1.86 -5.14
N LYS A 560 -4.56 1.78 -6.46
CA LYS A 560 -5.48 1.14 -7.40
C LYS A 560 -4.72 0.22 -8.36
N THR A 561 -5.22 -1.00 -8.51
CA THR A 561 -4.78 -1.92 -9.56
C THR A 561 -5.65 -1.76 -10.80
N ILE A 562 -5.06 -1.50 -11.95
CA ILE A 562 -5.74 -1.53 -13.25
C ILE A 562 -5.64 -2.97 -13.76
N ASN A 563 -6.73 -3.74 -13.61
CA ASN A 563 -6.75 -5.12 -14.04
C ASN A 563 -6.96 -5.22 -15.55
N HIS A 564 -6.22 -6.13 -16.17
CA HIS A 564 -6.30 -6.45 -17.58
C HIS A 564 -6.50 -7.96 -17.77
N PRO A 565 -7.31 -8.39 -18.74
CA PRO A 565 -7.41 -9.80 -19.11
C PRO A 565 -6.07 -10.33 -19.62
N ASN A 566 -5.87 -11.65 -19.55
CA ASN A 566 -4.65 -12.28 -20.05
C ASN A 566 -4.34 -11.93 -21.53
N SER A 567 -5.40 -11.76 -22.33
CA SER A 567 -5.34 -11.40 -23.74
C SER A 567 -5.00 -9.93 -24.02
N ALA A 568 -4.85 -9.10 -22.98
CA ALA A 568 -4.53 -7.68 -23.17
C ALA A 568 -3.20 -7.52 -23.91
N THR A 569 -3.14 -6.52 -24.78
CA THR A 569 -1.98 -6.18 -25.60
C THR A 569 -1.09 -5.13 -24.92
N HIS A 570 0.17 -5.03 -25.35
CA HIS A 570 1.06 -3.94 -24.94
C HIS A 570 0.45 -2.56 -25.20
N GLN A 571 -0.26 -2.40 -26.32
CA GLN A 571 -0.91 -1.13 -26.66
C GLN A 571 -2.00 -0.74 -25.67
N GLU A 572 -2.76 -1.72 -25.14
CA GLU A 572 -3.77 -1.46 -24.11
C GLU A 572 -3.13 -1.06 -22.77
N ILE A 573 -2.00 -1.68 -22.39
CA ILE A 573 -1.23 -1.28 -21.20
C ILE A 573 -0.66 0.15 -21.38
N LYS A 574 -0.05 0.42 -22.55
CA LYS A 574 0.48 1.74 -22.92
C LYS A 574 -0.59 2.82 -22.84
N GLN A 575 -1.76 2.54 -23.41
CA GLN A 575 -2.88 3.48 -23.39
C GLN A 575 -3.40 3.69 -21.96
N GLY A 576 -3.45 2.64 -21.13
CA GLY A 576 -3.86 2.75 -19.73
C GLY A 576 -3.00 3.72 -18.91
N PHE A 577 -1.67 3.65 -19.06
CA PHE A 577 -0.77 4.62 -18.41
C PHE A 577 -0.94 6.05 -18.94
N ILE A 578 -1.12 6.21 -20.27
CA ILE A 578 -1.36 7.53 -20.87
C ILE A 578 -2.68 8.13 -20.39
N ASP A 579 -3.74 7.33 -20.31
CA ASP A 579 -5.06 7.77 -19.85
C ASP A 579 -5.02 8.16 -18.38
N ALA A 580 -4.33 7.38 -17.54
CA ALA A 580 -4.14 7.71 -16.12
C ALA A 580 -3.43 9.07 -15.94
N TRP A 581 -2.38 9.33 -16.72
CA TRP A 581 -1.69 10.62 -16.72
C TRP A 581 -2.63 11.77 -17.15
N LYS A 582 -3.30 11.63 -18.30
CA LYS A 582 -4.20 12.66 -18.83
C LYS A 582 -5.35 12.99 -17.89
N LEU A 583 -5.83 12.00 -17.15
CA LEU A 583 -6.93 12.14 -16.19
C LEU A 583 -6.47 12.64 -14.82
N GLY A 584 -5.17 12.91 -14.62
CA GLY A 584 -4.64 13.50 -13.38
C GLY A 584 -4.46 12.48 -12.26
N CYS A 585 -4.35 11.18 -12.55
CA CYS A 585 -3.90 10.20 -11.57
C CYS A 585 -2.47 10.54 -11.11
N LYS A 586 -2.13 10.26 -9.85
CA LYS A 586 -0.76 10.50 -9.33
C LYS A 586 0.21 9.33 -9.58
N GLY A 587 -0.33 8.16 -9.85
CA GLY A 587 0.42 6.98 -10.27
C GLY A 587 -0.53 5.93 -10.85
N ALA A 588 0.03 4.89 -11.44
CA ALA A 588 -0.74 3.78 -11.97
C ALA A 588 0.04 2.47 -11.90
N THR A 589 -0.68 1.42 -11.51
CA THR A 589 -0.18 0.05 -11.42
C THR A 589 -1.09 -0.84 -12.25
N VAL A 590 -0.50 -1.64 -13.13
CA VAL A 590 -1.23 -2.57 -13.99
C VAL A 590 -1.03 -3.99 -13.50
N TYR A 591 -2.08 -4.80 -13.61
CA TYR A 591 -2.00 -6.23 -13.40
C TYR A 591 -2.70 -6.93 -14.55
N ARG A 592 -1.92 -7.60 -15.40
CA ARG A 592 -2.45 -8.49 -16.44
C ARG A 592 -2.59 -9.90 -15.87
N ASP A 593 -3.76 -10.50 -16.04
CA ASP A 593 -4.00 -11.85 -15.54
C ASP A 593 -2.97 -12.85 -16.10
N LYS A 594 -2.46 -13.71 -15.21
CA LYS A 594 -1.37 -14.69 -15.43
C LYS A 594 -0.02 -14.12 -15.88
N SER A 595 0.25 -12.82 -15.65
CA SER A 595 1.59 -12.24 -15.88
C SER A 595 2.64 -12.79 -14.91
N ARG A 596 2.27 -13.04 -13.65
CA ARG A 596 3.18 -13.57 -12.63
C ARG A 596 3.10 -15.10 -12.51
N LYS A 597 4.25 -15.74 -12.28
CA LYS A 597 4.36 -17.21 -12.09
C LYS A 597 3.67 -17.72 -10.82
N MET A 598 3.58 -16.88 -9.78
CA MET A 598 2.78 -17.16 -8.57
C MET A 598 1.65 -16.16 -8.46
N GLN A 599 0.41 -16.63 -8.49
CA GLN A 599 -0.77 -15.82 -8.19
C GLN A 599 -1.14 -16.00 -6.71
N VAL A 600 -1.46 -14.90 -6.03
CA VAL A 600 -1.87 -14.91 -4.62
C VAL A 600 -3.33 -15.36 -4.46
N LEU A 601 -4.14 -15.16 -5.50
CA LEU A 601 -5.56 -15.54 -5.56
C LEU A 601 -5.73 -16.56 -6.69
N ASN A 602 -5.63 -17.86 -6.38
CA ASN A 602 -5.94 -18.91 -7.34
C ASN A 602 -7.45 -19.20 -7.32
N LEU A 603 -8.12 -18.94 -8.44
CA LEU A 603 -9.42 -19.52 -8.73
C LEU A 603 -9.18 -20.95 -9.25
N ASN A 604 -9.25 -21.95 -8.36
CA ASN A 604 -9.22 -23.38 -8.67
C ASN A 604 -8.12 -23.86 -9.64
N ASP A 605 -6.85 -23.65 -9.28
CA ASP A 605 -5.75 -24.35 -9.95
C ASP A 605 -4.97 -25.20 -8.93
N ASP A 606 -5.34 -26.47 -8.81
CA ASP A 606 -4.63 -27.49 -8.01
C ASP A 606 -3.35 -27.99 -8.74
N SER A 607 -3.09 -27.52 -9.97
CA SER A 607 -1.98 -28.00 -10.83
C SER A 607 -0.59 -27.44 -10.47
N VAL A 608 -0.51 -26.37 -9.67
CA VAL A 608 0.78 -25.76 -9.28
C VAL A 608 1.48 -26.51 -8.12
N ILE A 609 0.80 -27.48 -7.50
CA ILE A 609 1.31 -28.16 -6.28
C ILE A 609 2.24 -29.35 -6.60
N GLN A 610 2.28 -29.84 -7.85
CA GLN A 610 3.09 -31.03 -8.17
C GLN A 610 4.52 -30.78 -8.67
N SER A 611 4.95 -29.55 -8.98
CA SER A 611 6.28 -29.32 -9.59
C SER A 611 7.41 -28.97 -8.61
N LYS A 612 7.20 -29.05 -7.30
CA LYS A 612 8.29 -29.03 -6.30
C LYS A 612 8.06 -30.04 -5.18
N LYS A 613 7.92 -31.32 -5.53
CA LYS A 613 8.53 -32.35 -4.67
C LYS A 613 10.03 -32.26 -4.88
N LEU A 614 10.74 -32.07 -3.78
CA LEU A 614 12.20 -32.06 -3.69
C LEU A 614 12.79 -33.23 -4.48
N GLU A 615 13.47 -32.95 -5.58
CA GLU A 615 14.53 -33.80 -6.10
C GLU A 615 15.87 -33.13 -5.80
N ASP A 616 16.58 -33.78 -4.88
CA ASP A 616 18.02 -33.77 -4.63
C ASP A 616 18.75 -32.49 -4.17
N ASP A 617 18.64 -32.23 -2.86
CA ASP A 617 19.62 -31.44 -2.07
C ASP A 617 20.83 -32.29 -1.60
N SER A 618 21.24 -33.33 -2.34
CA SER A 618 22.31 -34.25 -1.90
C SER A 618 23.70 -34.04 -2.55
N VAL A 619 23.90 -33.03 -3.40
CA VAL A 619 25.17 -32.89 -4.16
C VAL A 619 26.07 -31.70 -3.71
N PHE A 620 25.61 -30.75 -2.89
CA PHE A 620 26.43 -29.55 -2.56
C PHE A 620 27.12 -29.53 -1.18
N LEU A 621 27.29 -30.68 -0.51
CA LEU A 621 27.98 -30.78 0.79
C LEU A 621 29.28 -31.60 0.77
N LYS A 622 30.08 -31.52 -0.31
CA LYS A 622 31.46 -32.03 -0.28
C LYS A 622 32.48 -30.97 -0.70
N GLN A 623 33.38 -30.71 0.26
CA GLN A 623 34.67 -30.00 0.18
C GLN A 623 34.66 -28.48 0.34
N ILE A 624 34.60 -28.04 1.60
CA ILE A 624 35.43 -26.93 2.06
C ILE A 624 36.28 -27.46 3.24
N LYS A 625 37.57 -27.72 2.99
CA LYS A 625 38.57 -27.90 4.04
C LYS A 625 39.12 -26.51 4.37
N THR A 626 38.70 -25.92 5.47
CA THR A 626 39.40 -24.77 6.09
C THR A 626 40.43 -25.29 7.09
N PRO A 627 41.71 -24.88 7.02
CA PRO A 627 42.65 -25.06 8.12
C PRO A 627 42.28 -24.12 9.27
N PHE A 628 42.23 -24.68 10.47
CA PHE A 628 42.00 -23.97 11.73
C PHE A 628 43.03 -22.85 11.94
N ILE A 629 42.57 -21.64 12.31
CA ILE A 629 43.32 -20.75 13.18
C ILE A 629 42.69 -20.86 14.57
N THR A 630 43.46 -21.40 15.49
CA THR A 630 43.17 -21.51 16.91
C THR A 630 43.18 -20.13 17.57
N THR A 631 42.20 -19.94 18.45
CA THR A 631 42.00 -18.79 19.33
C THR A 631 43.25 -18.37 20.10
N CYS A 632 43.65 -17.10 20.05
CA CYS A 632 44.49 -16.49 21.08
C CYS A 632 43.60 -16.03 22.24
N LYS A 633 43.85 -16.57 23.43
CA LYS A 633 43.05 -16.44 24.66
C LYS A 633 43.66 -15.45 25.68
N SER A 634 44.58 -14.59 25.26
CA SER A 634 45.22 -13.60 26.14
C SER A 634 45.16 -12.23 25.48
N GLY A 635 44.21 -11.41 25.92
CA GLY A 635 43.94 -10.08 25.37
C GLY A 635 45.11 -9.12 25.52
N ASN A 636 45.94 -9.03 24.49
CA ASN A 636 46.79 -7.89 24.15
C ASN A 636 47.28 -8.06 22.72
N CYS A 637 46.77 -7.27 21.77
CA CYS A 637 47.52 -6.89 20.57
C CYS A 637 47.13 -5.46 20.18
N THR A 638 48.12 -4.58 20.25
CA THR A 638 48.11 -3.16 19.89
C THR A 638 48.30 -2.93 18.39
N ILE A 639 47.56 -1.91 17.93
CA ILE A 639 47.51 -1.16 16.65
C ILE A 639 47.34 -1.99 15.37
#